data_AF-A0A2H0VGI9-F1
#
_entry.id   AF-A0A2H0VGI9-F1
#
_cell.length_a   1.000
_cell.length_b   1.000
_cell.length_c   1.000
_cell.angle_alpha   90.00
_cell.angle_beta   90.00
_cell.angle_gamma   90.00
#
_symmetry.space_group_name_H-M   'P 1'
#
loop_
_entity.id
_entity.type
_entity.pdbx_description
1 polymer ?
#
loop_
_entity_poly.entity_id
_entity_poly.type
_entity_poly.pdbx_seq_one_letter_code
_entity_poly.pdbx_strand_id
1 'polypeptide(L)'
;MYFWESIQSNCPISLSLLKKEKSLSIWLWVFPGLLLLLVFLFNASSQAGQIAVVVEVSDGHVVTSLQSEFEITRAQKVFPFVKNDQLDNYYKFNFTGDLKKLSAYPGVVSAHEDFSVQASEIFVSDPTFTQDTTDQDKLWWLSKIKAPKAWEIEQGSKDVTVAVIDTGIDGLHEDLNDGRVGAGYLSYCQVYSSTGTCLVHIESTFSGLSNSDDNGHGTIIAGIIGAIPNNNKGIAGINWKIRLMPVKALDSSGVGVSSDVSAGIVWATDNGADIINLSLGGTDLGDSVILSQAIKYAFERGVLVVAAAGNDSALVGADLDINPVYPVCSDGGKNMVLGVTASDIADKKASFSNFGRGCIDITAPGTAFFNSREDQKGVLSTYYDPKQPTKNNLYVLASGTSMAAPMVSGVVALLKAANPDLTGTALRERVIASVDDIDSLSPAQCLGDSCTGRLGSGRLNAEKALQSPTFITYAFLKDSNGRIFRIEDGVRKQVSDFVFEQRNFEPDKISMVSQKEVELIPQGQAISPLDGTLIKAEGDPTIYLIDDGVLLPATLLAFWSAGFKFEDVIELSAKEVASYRKGPNLIPRNGGLLKLAGEPAVYYIHEGKKRLISYFSFINRRLDFANVVDVAKDEFLRYQEDNNTKLQPPLDGTLIKSNAGDGVFVIESGKKRLLSASAFAIRNYNFSQVNIIPQSELDQYQAGIEIQ
;
A
#
# COMPACT_ATOMS: atom_id res chain seq x y z
N MET A 1 44.90 3.89 35.23
CA MET A 1 45.86 4.81 35.91
C MET A 1 45.08 6.01 36.42
N TYR A 2 44.36 5.83 37.53
CA TYR A 2 44.01 6.77 38.59
C TYR A 2 43.33 5.89 39.66
N PHE A 3 43.68 6.15 40.91
CA PHE A 3 43.73 5.23 42.05
C PHE A 3 42.88 5.86 43.19
N TRP A 4 42.22 5.01 44.00
CA TRP A 4 41.92 5.19 45.46
C TRP A 4 40.81 6.19 45.89
N GLU A 5 40.03 6.01 46.98
CA GLU A 5 40.00 5.14 48.19
C GLU A 5 38.58 5.23 48.84
N SER A 6 37.90 4.18 49.34
CA SER A 6 38.00 3.44 50.64
C SER A 6 37.15 3.99 51.81
N ILE A 7 36.34 3.12 52.44
CA ILE A 7 36.52 2.61 53.83
C ILE A 7 35.43 1.55 54.18
N GLN A 8 35.90 0.39 54.64
CA GLN A 8 35.16 -0.65 55.37
C GLN A 8 35.14 -0.36 56.89
N SER A 9 34.11 -0.81 57.61
CA SER A 9 34.26 -1.27 59.01
C SER A 9 33.21 -2.32 59.39
N ASN A 10 33.69 -3.39 60.06
CA ASN A 10 33.00 -4.64 60.42
C ASN A 10 32.31 -4.62 61.82
N CYS A 11 31.35 -5.56 61.99
CA CYS A 11 31.06 -6.41 63.18
C CYS A 11 30.26 -5.86 64.41
N PRO A 12 29.63 -6.73 65.28
CA PRO A 12 28.74 -7.90 65.05
C PRO A 12 27.64 -8.14 66.17
N ILE A 13 26.97 -9.33 66.16
CA ILE A 13 26.25 -10.05 67.29
C ILE A 13 24.81 -9.55 67.61
N SER A 14 23.72 -10.30 67.92
CA SER A 14 23.36 -11.74 68.08
C SER A 14 21.91 -11.88 68.64
N LEU A 15 21.26 -13.01 68.35
CA LEU A 15 20.20 -13.77 69.09
C LEU A 15 18.89 -13.14 69.62
N SER A 16 17.78 -13.65 69.07
CA SER A 16 16.60 -14.25 69.73
C SER A 16 16.17 -13.84 71.16
N LEU A 17 14.90 -13.40 71.32
CA LEU A 17 13.89 -14.00 72.23
C LEU A 17 12.61 -13.14 72.34
N LEU A 18 11.50 -13.81 72.68
CA LEU A 18 10.17 -13.35 73.15
C LEU A 18 9.07 -13.24 72.07
N LYS A 19 8.28 -14.28 71.81
CA LYS A 19 7.12 -14.84 72.56
C LYS A 19 5.96 -13.87 72.82
N LYS A 20 4.80 -14.31 72.29
CA LYS A 20 3.43 -14.34 72.84
C LYS A 20 2.41 -13.25 72.44
N GLU A 21 1.35 -13.78 71.81
CA GLU A 21 -0.09 -13.54 72.01
C GLU A 21 -0.63 -12.10 71.83
N LYS A 22 -1.47 -11.89 70.80
CA LYS A 22 -2.93 -11.81 70.93
C LYS A 22 -3.64 -11.58 69.59
N SER A 23 -4.83 -12.16 69.53
CA SER A 23 -5.84 -12.20 68.47
C SER A 23 -6.37 -10.83 68.00
N LEU A 24 -6.73 -10.70 66.72
CA LEU A 24 -8.11 -10.77 66.18
C LEU A 24 -8.27 -9.88 64.92
N SER A 25 -8.69 -10.53 63.82
CA SER A 25 -9.56 -10.04 62.73
C SER A 25 -9.23 -8.76 61.93
N ILE A 26 -8.66 -8.91 60.72
CA ILE A 26 -8.97 -8.04 59.55
C ILE A 26 -9.00 -8.89 58.25
N TRP A 27 -10.22 -9.08 57.74
CA TRP A 27 -10.68 -9.26 56.35
C TRP A 27 -9.77 -9.90 55.27
N LEU A 28 -10.15 -11.13 54.89
CA LEU A 28 -9.83 -11.84 53.64
C LEU A 28 -10.52 -11.19 52.45
N TRP A 29 -9.76 -10.53 51.56
CA TRP A 29 -10.12 -10.31 50.16
C TRP A 29 -8.83 -10.32 49.32
N VAL A 30 -8.25 -11.49 49.07
CA VAL A 30 -7.41 -11.70 47.88
C VAL A 30 -7.43 -13.17 47.42
N PHE A 31 -7.65 -13.33 46.12
CA PHE A 31 -7.42 -14.49 45.24
C PHE A 31 -8.49 -15.59 45.08
N PRO A 32 -9.33 -15.49 44.01
CA PRO A 32 -10.05 -16.61 43.40
C PRO A 32 -9.15 -17.64 42.71
N GLY A 33 -7.83 -17.40 42.61
CA GLY A 33 -6.89 -18.24 41.86
C GLY A 33 -6.52 -19.56 42.52
N LEU A 34 -6.64 -19.68 43.85
CA LEU A 34 -6.18 -20.89 44.56
C LEU A 34 -7.22 -22.02 44.55
N LEU A 35 -8.51 -21.71 44.40
CA LEU A 35 -9.58 -22.72 44.32
C LEU A 35 -9.63 -23.39 42.94
N LEU A 36 -9.28 -22.66 41.87
CA LEU A 36 -9.13 -23.20 40.52
C LEU A 36 -7.94 -24.16 40.42
N LEU A 37 -6.82 -23.89 41.09
CA LEU A 37 -5.67 -24.80 41.10
C LEU A 37 -5.96 -26.12 41.83
N LEU A 38 -6.76 -26.09 42.90
CA LEU A 38 -7.18 -27.29 43.62
C LEU A 38 -8.23 -28.11 42.87
N VAL A 39 -9.13 -27.48 42.10
CA VAL A 39 -10.08 -28.19 41.21
C VAL A 39 -9.37 -28.79 39.99
N PHE A 40 -8.32 -28.14 39.46
CA PHE A 40 -7.48 -28.72 38.41
C PHE A 40 -6.61 -29.88 38.91
N LEU A 41 -6.08 -29.81 40.14
CA LEU A 41 -5.30 -30.91 40.73
C LEU A 41 -6.18 -32.12 41.14
N PHE A 42 -7.45 -31.91 41.50
CA PHE A 42 -8.39 -33.02 41.73
C PHE A 42 -8.92 -33.65 40.44
N ASN A 43 -9.02 -32.93 39.33
CA ASN A 43 -9.37 -33.54 38.03
C ASN A 43 -8.19 -34.20 37.30
N ALA A 44 -6.95 -33.75 37.54
CA ALA A 44 -5.76 -34.36 36.92
C ALA A 44 -5.38 -35.73 37.51
N SER A 45 -5.90 -36.08 38.68
CA SER A 45 -5.59 -37.35 39.37
C SER A 45 -6.49 -38.52 38.96
N SER A 46 -7.53 -38.30 38.14
CA SER A 46 -8.40 -39.37 37.63
C SER A 46 -8.15 -39.77 36.16
N GLN A 47 -7.27 -39.06 35.45
CA GLN A 47 -6.98 -39.29 34.02
C GLN A 47 -5.62 -39.94 33.73
N ALA A 48 -4.85 -40.30 34.76
CA ALA A 48 -3.57 -40.99 34.58
C ALA A 48 -3.80 -42.42 34.05
N GLY A 49 -3.63 -42.63 32.73
CA GLY A 49 -3.65 -43.94 32.08
C GLY A 49 -4.67 -44.17 30.97
N GLN A 50 -5.46 -43.15 30.58
CA GLN A 50 -6.33 -43.23 29.40
C GLN A 50 -5.58 -42.91 28.12
N ILE A 51 -5.74 -43.78 27.10
CA ILE A 51 -5.28 -43.55 25.73
C ILE A 51 -6.49 -43.34 24.81
N ALA A 52 -6.38 -42.49 23.80
CA ALA A 52 -7.35 -42.43 22.73
C ALA A 52 -7.12 -43.60 21.78
N VAL A 53 -8.18 -44.29 21.37
CA VAL A 53 -8.10 -45.44 20.47
C VAL A 53 -9.10 -45.32 19.33
N VAL A 54 -8.71 -45.85 18.18
CA VAL A 54 -9.59 -46.11 17.04
C VAL A 54 -9.72 -47.62 16.87
N VAL A 55 -10.97 -48.09 16.78
CA VAL A 55 -11.31 -49.50 16.66
C VAL A 55 -12.21 -49.71 15.46
N GLU A 56 -11.86 -50.72 14.66
CA GLU A 56 -12.71 -51.28 13.64
C GLU A 56 -13.44 -52.50 14.21
N VAL A 57 -14.76 -52.55 14.07
CA VAL A 57 -15.59 -53.66 14.55
C VAL A 57 -16.25 -54.41 13.40
N SER A 58 -16.58 -55.69 13.60
CA SER A 58 -17.29 -56.49 12.59
C SER A 58 -18.71 -56.00 12.36
N ASP A 59 -19.33 -55.44 13.41
CA ASP A 59 -20.65 -54.81 13.36
C ASP A 59 -20.81 -53.79 14.51
N GLY A 60 -21.78 -52.88 14.36
CA GLY A 60 -22.02 -51.81 15.35
C GLY A 60 -22.53 -52.28 16.73
N HIS A 61 -23.01 -53.53 16.87
CA HIS A 61 -23.44 -54.07 18.17
C HIS A 61 -22.24 -54.44 19.06
N VAL A 62 -21.11 -54.81 18.46
CA VAL A 62 -19.85 -55.07 19.19
C VAL A 62 -19.44 -53.87 20.04
N VAL A 63 -19.69 -52.64 19.59
CA VAL A 63 -19.34 -51.42 20.34
C VAL A 63 -20.08 -51.36 21.67
N THR A 64 -21.36 -51.76 21.72
CA THR A 64 -22.12 -51.78 22.98
C THR A 64 -21.55 -52.82 23.95
N SER A 65 -21.11 -53.97 23.45
CA SER A 65 -20.41 -54.99 24.25
C SER A 65 -19.07 -54.48 24.79
N LEU A 66 -18.29 -53.77 23.96
CA LEU A 66 -17.05 -53.13 24.37
C LEU A 66 -17.29 -52.07 25.46
N GLN A 67 -18.35 -51.27 25.33
CA GLN A 67 -18.71 -50.26 26.33
C GLN A 67 -19.03 -50.85 27.69
N SER A 68 -19.67 -52.02 27.72
CA SER A 68 -19.97 -52.72 28.97
C SER A 68 -18.74 -53.42 29.55
N GLU A 69 -17.93 -54.09 28.72
CA GLU A 69 -16.78 -54.89 29.18
C GLU A 69 -15.62 -54.01 29.67
N PHE A 70 -15.35 -52.91 28.95
CA PHE A 70 -14.18 -52.06 29.19
C PHE A 70 -14.54 -50.70 29.81
N GLU A 71 -15.76 -50.57 30.33
CA GLU A 71 -16.26 -49.34 30.99
C GLU A 71 -16.11 -48.08 30.11
N ILE A 72 -16.26 -48.22 28.79
CA ILE A 72 -16.10 -47.10 27.84
C ILE A 72 -17.33 -46.18 27.94
N THR A 73 -17.12 -45.01 28.52
CA THR A 73 -18.15 -44.01 28.76
C THR A 73 -18.76 -43.44 27.48
N ARG A 74 -17.99 -43.30 26.39
CA ARG A 74 -18.48 -42.73 25.13
C ARG A 74 -17.67 -43.23 23.93
N ALA A 75 -18.34 -43.97 23.04
CA ALA A 75 -17.84 -44.30 21.71
C ALA A 75 -18.48 -43.42 20.64
N GLN A 76 -17.69 -42.94 19.68
CA GLN A 76 -18.16 -42.11 18.57
C GLN A 76 -17.77 -42.75 17.25
N LYS A 77 -18.66 -42.75 16.26
CA LYS A 77 -18.28 -43.10 14.88
C LYS A 77 -17.24 -42.12 14.37
N VAL A 78 -16.22 -42.63 13.69
CA VAL A 78 -15.18 -41.81 13.06
C VAL A 78 -15.74 -41.12 11.80
N PHE A 79 -16.57 -41.82 11.03
CA PHE A 79 -17.12 -41.34 9.76
C PHE A 79 -18.66 -41.29 9.76
N PRO A 80 -19.33 -40.49 10.62
CA PRO A 80 -20.79 -40.49 10.74
C PRO A 80 -21.53 -39.93 9.51
N PHE A 81 -20.80 -39.39 8.53
CA PHE A 81 -21.32 -38.69 7.35
C PHE A 81 -21.22 -39.51 6.06
N VAL A 82 -20.56 -40.67 6.07
CA VAL A 82 -20.38 -41.50 4.87
C VAL A 82 -21.29 -42.71 4.92
N LYS A 83 -22.04 -42.97 3.85
CA LYS A 83 -22.75 -44.25 3.65
C LYS A 83 -21.84 -45.21 2.88
N ASN A 84 -20.86 -45.77 3.56
CA ASN A 84 -19.91 -46.74 3.02
C ASN A 84 -19.68 -47.85 4.04
N ASP A 85 -19.98 -49.09 3.65
CA ASP A 85 -19.95 -50.26 4.56
C ASP A 85 -18.55 -50.55 5.14
N GLN A 86 -17.47 -50.13 4.46
CA GLN A 86 -16.11 -50.27 4.97
C GLN A 86 -15.76 -49.21 6.02
N LEU A 87 -16.33 -48.00 5.91
CA LEU A 87 -16.02 -46.89 6.83
C LEU A 87 -17.02 -46.77 7.99
N ASP A 88 -18.18 -47.42 7.90
CA ASP A 88 -19.24 -47.30 8.89
C ASP A 88 -18.90 -47.95 10.25
N ASN A 89 -17.91 -48.85 10.24
CA ASN A 89 -17.51 -49.69 11.35
C ASN A 89 -16.33 -49.15 12.18
N TYR A 90 -15.88 -47.92 11.94
CA TYR A 90 -14.81 -47.29 12.72
C TYR A 90 -15.37 -46.44 13.86
N TYR A 91 -14.89 -46.69 15.06
CA TYR A 91 -15.26 -45.99 16.28
C TYR A 91 -14.03 -45.49 17.04
N LYS A 92 -14.15 -44.33 17.68
CA LYS A 92 -13.12 -43.76 18.55
C LYS A 92 -13.64 -43.52 19.96
N PHE A 93 -12.78 -43.73 20.95
CA PHE A 93 -13.06 -43.51 22.38
C PHE A 93 -11.78 -43.44 23.21
N ASN A 94 -11.91 -42.99 24.46
CA ASN A 94 -10.85 -43.10 25.46
C ASN A 94 -10.92 -44.48 26.11
N PHE A 95 -9.77 -45.13 26.26
CA PHE A 95 -9.63 -46.49 26.76
C PHE A 95 -8.56 -46.54 27.86
N THR A 96 -8.89 -47.18 28.98
CA THR A 96 -7.95 -47.50 30.05
C THR A 96 -7.72 -49.00 30.06
N GLY A 97 -6.59 -49.48 29.56
CA GLY A 97 -6.31 -50.92 29.55
C GLY A 97 -5.24 -51.36 28.56
N ASP A 98 -5.11 -52.67 28.39
CA ASP A 98 -4.17 -53.28 27.44
C ASP A 98 -4.80 -53.37 26.05
N LEU A 99 -4.24 -52.63 25.08
CA LEU A 99 -4.64 -52.66 23.68
C LEU A 99 -4.66 -54.05 23.07
N LYS A 100 -3.82 -54.98 23.54
CA LYS A 100 -3.83 -56.37 23.05
C LYS A 100 -5.11 -57.10 23.45
N LYS A 101 -5.67 -56.78 24.62
CA LYS A 101 -6.96 -57.34 25.05
C LYS A 101 -8.12 -56.76 24.25
N LEU A 102 -8.07 -55.47 23.96
CA LEU A 102 -9.07 -54.81 23.10
C LEU A 102 -9.01 -55.39 21.67
N SER A 103 -7.81 -55.54 21.11
CA SER A 103 -7.58 -56.12 19.78
C SER A 103 -7.99 -57.59 19.67
N ALA A 104 -7.92 -58.34 20.77
CA ALA A 104 -8.29 -59.75 20.82
C ALA A 104 -9.77 -59.98 21.16
N TYR A 105 -10.55 -58.91 21.42
CA TYR A 105 -11.95 -59.05 21.79
C TYR A 105 -12.79 -59.55 20.60
N PRO A 106 -13.70 -60.53 20.79
CA PRO A 106 -14.53 -61.06 19.70
C PRO A 106 -15.32 -59.95 18.99
N GLY A 107 -15.14 -59.85 17.67
CA GLY A 107 -15.79 -58.82 16.85
C GLY A 107 -14.98 -57.53 16.69
N VAL A 108 -13.82 -57.38 17.35
CA VAL A 108 -12.84 -56.33 17.00
C VAL A 108 -11.98 -56.83 15.84
N VAL A 109 -12.01 -56.09 14.74
CA VAL A 109 -11.24 -56.39 13.51
C VAL A 109 -9.84 -55.81 13.65
N SER A 110 -9.73 -54.58 14.15
CA SER A 110 -8.47 -53.91 14.44
C SER A 110 -8.66 -52.90 15.56
N ALA A 111 -7.62 -52.68 16.38
CA ALA A 111 -7.59 -51.63 17.39
C ALA A 111 -6.20 -51.02 17.48
N HIS A 112 -6.13 -49.70 17.40
CA HIS A 112 -4.88 -48.94 17.42
C HIS A 112 -5.04 -47.68 18.27
N GLU A 113 -3.92 -47.14 18.74
CA GLU A 113 -3.90 -45.80 19.36
C GLU A 113 -4.31 -44.75 18.32
N ASP A 114 -5.14 -43.80 18.75
CA ASP A 114 -5.46 -42.61 17.98
C ASP A 114 -4.29 -41.62 18.17
N PHE A 115 -3.32 -41.70 17.26
CA PHE A 115 -2.12 -40.88 17.35
C PHE A 115 -2.46 -39.40 17.16
N SER A 116 -1.93 -38.56 18.06
CA SER A 116 -1.95 -37.13 17.84
C SER A 116 -1.11 -36.78 16.61
N VAL A 117 -1.72 -36.08 15.67
CA VAL A 117 -1.01 -35.44 14.56
C VAL A 117 -0.87 -33.96 14.87
N GLN A 118 0.35 -33.43 14.73
CA GLN A 118 0.62 -31.99 14.81
C GLN A 118 0.84 -31.46 13.39
N ALA A 119 0.41 -30.24 13.12
CA ALA A 119 0.82 -29.54 11.91
C ALA A 119 2.35 -29.45 11.88
N SER A 120 2.96 -29.73 10.74
CA SER A 120 4.39 -29.48 10.50
C SER A 120 4.62 -27.97 10.57
N GLU A 121 4.97 -27.43 11.74
CA GLU A 121 5.43 -26.04 11.82
C GLU A 121 6.72 -25.89 11.01
N ILE A 122 6.77 -24.85 10.17
CA ILE A 122 7.98 -24.54 9.42
C ILE A 122 9.05 -24.08 10.40
N PHE A 123 10.12 -24.87 10.49
CA PHE A 123 11.29 -24.53 11.28
C PHE A 123 12.25 -23.70 10.44
N VAL A 124 12.53 -22.48 10.90
CA VAL A 124 13.56 -21.61 10.31
C VAL A 124 14.83 -21.71 11.15
N SER A 125 15.92 -22.21 10.56
CA SER A 125 17.17 -22.54 11.26
C SER A 125 18.21 -21.42 11.23
N ASP A 126 17.92 -20.29 10.58
CA ASP A 126 18.85 -19.18 10.42
C ASP A 126 19.16 -18.50 11.77
N PRO A 127 20.44 -18.18 12.08
CA PRO A 127 20.86 -17.75 13.43
C PRO A 127 20.17 -16.49 13.96
N THR A 128 19.76 -15.61 13.05
CA THR A 128 19.14 -14.31 13.35
C THR A 128 17.61 -14.35 13.34
N PHE A 129 17.00 -15.50 13.03
CA PHE A 129 15.55 -15.65 13.09
C PHE A 129 15.05 -15.59 14.55
N THR A 130 13.86 -15.01 14.74
CA THR A 130 13.20 -14.92 16.04
C THR A 130 11.69 -14.89 15.87
N GLN A 131 10.99 -15.59 16.78
CA GLN A 131 9.54 -15.43 16.95
C GLN A 131 9.18 -14.27 17.89
N ASP A 132 10.15 -13.77 18.67
CA ASP A 132 9.97 -12.62 19.54
C ASP A 132 10.00 -11.33 18.71
N THR A 133 8.83 -10.72 18.53
CA THR A 133 8.67 -9.47 17.78
C THR A 133 9.28 -8.26 18.50
N THR A 134 9.86 -8.43 19.68
CA THR A 134 10.53 -7.36 20.44
C THR A 134 12.06 -7.42 20.37
N ASP A 135 12.63 -8.48 19.80
CA ASP A 135 14.08 -8.67 19.66
C ASP A 135 14.64 -7.86 18.46
N GLN A 136 15.00 -6.61 18.74
CA GLN A 136 15.38 -5.59 17.75
C GLN A 136 16.67 -5.90 16.99
N ASP A 137 17.51 -6.80 17.52
CA ASP A 137 18.80 -7.17 16.91
C ASP A 137 18.66 -8.35 15.93
N LYS A 138 17.43 -8.88 15.79
CA LYS A 138 17.08 -10.05 14.98
C LYS A 138 16.03 -9.73 13.93
N LEU A 139 15.59 -10.73 13.17
CA LEU A 139 14.55 -10.60 12.14
C LEU A 139 13.13 -10.48 12.74
N TRP A 140 12.93 -9.62 13.74
CA TRP A 140 11.65 -9.40 14.41
C TRP A 140 10.51 -9.05 13.43
N TRP A 141 10.87 -8.37 12.34
CA TRP A 141 9.94 -7.88 11.33
C TRP A 141 9.27 -9.03 10.57
N LEU A 142 9.94 -10.18 10.35
CA LEU A 142 9.33 -11.36 9.73
C LEU A 142 8.16 -11.88 10.57
N SER A 143 8.36 -11.98 11.89
CA SER A 143 7.33 -12.42 12.83
C SER A 143 6.24 -11.35 13.00
N LYS A 144 6.59 -10.06 12.91
CA LYS A 144 5.64 -8.94 12.96
C LYS A 144 4.66 -8.97 11.78
N ILE A 145 5.15 -9.23 10.56
CA ILE A 145 4.32 -9.34 9.36
C ILE A 145 3.69 -10.74 9.17
N LYS A 146 3.86 -11.66 10.13
CA LYS A 146 3.34 -13.04 10.06
C LYS A 146 3.91 -13.89 8.92
N ALA A 147 5.15 -13.64 8.50
CA ALA A 147 5.83 -14.43 7.47
C ALA A 147 5.92 -15.93 7.81
N PRO A 148 6.21 -16.37 9.05
CA PRO A 148 6.22 -17.80 9.37
C PRO A 148 4.90 -18.52 9.11
N LYS A 149 3.77 -17.86 9.38
CA LYS A 149 2.43 -18.40 9.09
C LYS A 149 2.08 -18.35 7.61
N ALA A 150 2.55 -17.33 6.88
CA ALA A 150 2.48 -17.31 5.43
C ALA A 150 3.22 -18.49 4.78
N TRP A 151 4.42 -18.82 5.29
CA TRP A 151 5.22 -19.92 4.74
C TRP A 151 4.54 -21.28 4.87
N GLU A 152 3.68 -21.48 5.88
CA GLU A 152 2.87 -22.71 6.04
C GLU A 152 1.89 -22.90 4.87
N ILE A 153 1.60 -21.84 4.11
CA ILE A 153 0.73 -21.82 2.94
C ILE A 153 1.55 -21.82 1.64
N GLU A 154 2.47 -20.87 1.48
CA GLU A 154 3.31 -20.70 0.29
C GLU A 154 4.69 -20.16 0.67
N GLN A 155 5.74 -20.69 0.05
CA GLN A 155 7.15 -20.36 0.30
C GLN A 155 7.80 -19.59 -0.86
N GLY A 156 7.06 -19.37 -1.96
CA GLY A 156 7.48 -18.65 -3.15
C GLY A 156 7.76 -19.59 -4.33
N SER A 157 7.94 -19.00 -5.51
CA SER A 157 8.25 -19.71 -6.75
C SER A 157 9.37 -19.02 -7.53
N LYS A 158 10.20 -19.81 -8.22
CA LYS A 158 11.24 -19.31 -9.15
C LYS A 158 10.66 -18.71 -10.44
N ASP A 159 9.36 -18.95 -10.68
CA ASP A 159 8.62 -18.38 -11.81
C ASP A 159 8.22 -16.93 -11.55
N VAL A 160 8.16 -16.51 -10.28
CA VAL A 160 7.89 -15.12 -9.90
C VAL A 160 9.20 -14.33 -9.88
N THR A 161 9.21 -13.20 -10.58
CA THR A 161 10.39 -12.33 -10.67
C THR A 161 10.13 -10.97 -10.05
N VAL A 162 10.97 -10.57 -9.09
CA VAL A 162 10.97 -9.22 -8.51
C VAL A 162 12.17 -8.46 -9.05
N ALA A 163 11.91 -7.40 -9.80
CA ALA A 163 12.94 -6.46 -10.23
C ALA A 163 13.26 -5.46 -9.12
N VAL A 164 14.54 -5.32 -8.81
CA VAL A 164 15.04 -4.34 -7.84
C VAL A 164 15.75 -3.25 -8.63
N ILE A 165 15.05 -2.13 -8.83
CA ILE A 165 15.59 -0.97 -9.53
C ILE A 165 16.24 -0.07 -8.47
N ASP A 166 17.56 -0.17 -8.34
CA ASP A 166 18.31 0.40 -7.22
C ASP A 166 19.81 0.61 -7.58
N THR A 167 20.73 0.45 -6.64
CA THR A 167 22.18 0.57 -6.83
C THR A 167 22.85 -0.68 -7.39
N GLY A 168 22.10 -1.78 -7.57
CA GLY A 168 22.60 -3.10 -7.95
C GLY A 168 22.39 -4.14 -6.85
N ILE A 169 22.82 -5.38 -7.09
CA ILE A 169 22.78 -6.45 -6.07
C ILE A 169 24.13 -7.18 -6.05
N ASP A 170 24.66 -7.44 -4.85
CA ASP A 170 25.74 -8.40 -4.65
C ASP A 170 25.21 -9.84 -4.72
N GLY A 171 25.12 -10.40 -5.92
CA GLY A 171 24.71 -11.79 -6.15
C GLY A 171 25.71 -12.84 -5.67
N LEU A 172 26.87 -12.44 -5.11
CA LEU A 172 27.87 -13.36 -4.55
C LEU A 172 27.71 -13.57 -3.04
N HIS A 173 26.89 -12.74 -2.39
CA HIS A 173 26.58 -12.84 -0.96
C HIS A 173 26.05 -14.23 -0.59
N GLU A 174 26.47 -14.78 0.55
CA GLU A 174 26.14 -16.17 0.94
C GLU A 174 24.65 -16.46 1.10
N ASP A 175 23.86 -15.44 1.40
CA ASP A 175 22.41 -15.48 1.46
C ASP A 175 21.71 -15.13 0.13
N LEU A 176 22.44 -14.95 -0.98
CA LEU A 176 21.87 -14.61 -2.30
C LEU A 176 22.45 -15.45 -3.46
N ASN A 177 23.46 -16.27 -3.21
CA ASN A 177 24.28 -16.90 -4.25
C ASN A 177 23.82 -18.29 -4.74
N ASP A 178 22.57 -18.68 -4.50
CA ASP A 178 21.98 -19.96 -4.97
C ASP A 178 21.45 -19.91 -6.42
N GLY A 179 21.70 -18.81 -7.12
CA GLY A 179 21.22 -18.54 -8.47
C GLY A 179 19.89 -17.77 -8.51
N ARG A 180 19.33 -17.34 -7.36
CA ARG A 180 18.15 -16.46 -7.33
C ARG A 180 18.39 -15.09 -7.96
N VAL A 181 19.60 -14.55 -7.86
CA VAL A 181 20.00 -13.30 -8.51
C VAL A 181 20.33 -13.59 -9.97
N GLY A 182 19.38 -13.29 -10.85
CA GLY A 182 19.45 -13.54 -12.28
C GLY A 182 20.28 -12.50 -13.04
N ALA A 183 20.24 -12.60 -14.37
CA ALA A 183 20.79 -11.57 -15.25
C ALA A 183 20.08 -10.23 -15.02
N GLY A 184 20.79 -9.14 -15.28
CA GLY A 184 20.32 -7.81 -14.97
C GLY A 184 20.72 -6.76 -15.99
N TYR A 185 20.36 -5.52 -15.65
CA TYR A 185 20.54 -4.35 -16.50
C TYR A 185 21.17 -3.20 -15.70
N LEU A 186 22.07 -2.46 -16.35
CA LEU A 186 22.69 -1.25 -15.84
C LEU A 186 22.25 -0.14 -16.78
N SER A 187 21.59 0.87 -16.25
CA SER A 187 21.28 2.11 -16.96
C SER A 187 21.32 3.21 -15.93
N TYR A 188 22.48 3.83 -15.75
CA TYR A 188 22.66 4.89 -14.77
C TYR A 188 23.63 5.94 -15.26
N CYS A 189 23.41 7.17 -14.84
CA CYS A 189 24.36 8.25 -14.97
C CYS A 189 25.20 8.41 -13.71
N GLN A 190 26.50 8.61 -13.87
CA GLN A 190 27.37 9.12 -12.82
C GLN A 190 27.07 10.61 -12.60
N VAL A 191 26.46 10.94 -11.46
CA VAL A 191 26.00 12.30 -11.17
C VAL A 191 27.04 13.04 -10.33
N TYR A 192 27.41 14.24 -10.77
CA TYR A 192 28.20 15.13 -9.93
C TYR A 192 27.30 15.79 -8.88
N SER A 193 27.40 15.30 -7.64
CA SER A 193 26.44 15.60 -6.56
C SER A 193 26.24 17.09 -6.23
N SER A 194 27.23 17.95 -6.49
CA SER A 194 27.11 19.40 -6.22
C SER A 194 26.33 20.18 -7.29
N THR A 195 26.23 19.64 -8.51
CA THR A 195 25.54 20.30 -9.63
C THR A 195 24.36 19.50 -10.18
N GLY A 196 24.19 18.25 -9.74
CA GLY A 196 23.19 17.33 -10.29
C GLY A 196 23.46 16.98 -11.76
N THR A 197 24.66 17.29 -12.27
CA THR A 197 24.97 17.13 -13.70
C THR A 197 25.39 15.70 -13.99
N CYS A 198 24.79 15.13 -15.03
CA CYS A 198 25.20 13.85 -15.55
C CYS A 198 26.56 13.95 -16.26
N LEU A 199 27.56 13.20 -15.79
CA LEU A 199 28.90 13.21 -16.38
C LEU A 199 29.04 12.14 -17.48
N VAL A 200 28.63 10.91 -17.18
CA VAL A 200 28.76 9.74 -18.06
C VAL A 200 27.54 8.85 -17.87
N HIS A 201 26.87 8.49 -18.96
CA HIS A 201 25.85 7.45 -18.99
C HIS A 201 26.50 6.09 -19.25
N ILE A 202 26.09 5.09 -18.46
CA ILE A 202 26.50 3.69 -18.60
C ILE A 202 25.25 2.86 -18.86
N GLU A 203 25.26 2.10 -19.95
CA GLU A 203 24.18 1.21 -20.35
C GLU A 203 24.75 -0.16 -20.76
N SER A 204 24.31 -1.23 -20.09
CA SER A 204 24.74 -2.60 -20.40
C SER A 204 23.85 -3.64 -19.71
N THR A 205 23.88 -4.89 -20.20
CA THR A 205 23.38 -6.05 -19.46
C THR A 205 24.53 -6.81 -18.79
N PHE A 206 24.22 -7.61 -17.77
CA PHE A 206 25.20 -8.51 -17.12
C PHE A 206 24.58 -9.86 -16.77
N SER A 207 25.43 -10.88 -16.64
CA SER A 207 25.02 -12.23 -16.25
C SER A 207 24.64 -12.31 -14.77
N GLY A 208 23.77 -13.25 -14.40
CA GLY A 208 23.47 -13.50 -12.98
C GLY A 208 24.68 -13.99 -12.19
N LEU A 209 24.51 -14.08 -10.86
CA LEU A 209 25.58 -14.44 -9.92
C LEU A 209 26.84 -13.55 -10.05
N SER A 210 26.63 -12.25 -10.22
CA SER A 210 27.69 -11.24 -10.18
C SER A 210 27.36 -10.20 -9.13
N ASN A 211 28.38 -9.46 -8.69
CA ASN A 211 28.16 -8.24 -7.93
C ASN A 211 28.02 -7.05 -8.88
N SER A 212 26.84 -6.44 -8.91
CA SER A 212 26.56 -5.21 -9.66
C SER A 212 26.37 -3.99 -8.75
N ASP A 213 26.51 -4.16 -7.43
CA ASP A 213 26.30 -3.12 -6.42
C ASP A 213 27.64 -2.48 -6.04
N ASP A 214 27.72 -1.17 -6.16
CA ASP A 214 28.86 -0.34 -5.78
C ASP A 214 28.51 0.68 -4.68
N ASN A 215 27.36 0.49 -4.03
CA ASN A 215 26.86 1.33 -2.94
C ASN A 215 26.47 0.52 -1.70
N GLY A 216 25.74 -0.59 -1.89
CA GLY A 216 25.26 -1.49 -0.85
C GLY A 216 23.75 -1.45 -0.59
N HIS A 217 23.06 -0.38 -1.01
CA HIS A 217 21.62 -0.21 -0.76
C HIS A 217 20.77 -1.29 -1.43
N GLY A 218 20.95 -1.53 -2.73
CA GLY A 218 20.18 -2.55 -3.45
C GLY A 218 20.43 -3.97 -2.93
N THR A 219 21.63 -4.27 -2.42
CA THR A 219 21.91 -5.54 -1.70
C THR A 219 21.09 -5.68 -0.42
N ILE A 220 20.83 -4.59 0.33
CA ILE A 220 19.93 -4.61 1.49
C ILE A 220 18.50 -4.96 1.06
N ILE A 221 18.03 -4.36 -0.03
CA ILE A 221 16.68 -4.57 -0.55
C ILE A 221 16.48 -6.03 -0.98
N ALA A 222 17.47 -6.60 -1.68
CA ALA A 222 17.46 -7.98 -2.14
C ALA A 222 17.33 -8.99 -0.97
N GLY A 223 18.07 -8.77 0.13
CA GLY A 223 18.02 -9.63 1.31
C GLY A 223 16.64 -9.68 1.97
N ILE A 224 15.94 -8.54 2.06
CA ILE A 224 14.59 -8.48 2.63
C ILE A 224 13.60 -9.28 1.77
N ILE A 225 13.66 -9.11 0.45
CA ILE A 225 12.74 -9.79 -0.50
C ILE A 225 12.97 -11.31 -0.48
N GLY A 226 14.24 -11.73 -0.48
CA GLY A 226 14.58 -13.13 -0.65
C GLY A 226 16.05 -13.46 -0.40
N ALA A 227 16.59 -13.17 0.79
CA ALA A 227 17.72 -13.92 1.32
C ALA A 227 17.37 -15.42 1.48
N ILE A 228 18.34 -16.32 1.27
CA ILE A 228 18.16 -17.79 1.29
C ILE A 228 17.81 -18.26 2.71
N PRO A 229 16.59 -18.73 2.98
CA PRO A 229 16.24 -19.27 4.28
C PRO A 229 16.83 -20.68 4.46
N ASN A 230 17.06 -21.08 5.70
CA ASN A 230 17.51 -22.42 6.10
C ASN A 230 18.85 -22.86 5.49
N ASN A 231 19.73 -21.91 5.16
CA ASN A 231 21.11 -22.23 4.79
C ASN A 231 22.04 -22.30 6.02
N ASN A 232 21.49 -22.09 7.23
CA ASN A 232 22.19 -22.04 8.53
C ASN A 232 23.19 -20.87 8.65
N LYS A 233 22.97 -19.80 7.90
CA LYS A 233 23.81 -18.61 7.86
C LYS A 233 22.93 -17.37 8.01
N GLY A 234 23.57 -16.24 8.27
CA GLY A 234 22.97 -14.91 8.13
C GLY A 234 21.49 -14.79 8.51
N ILE A 235 20.69 -14.47 7.50
CA ILE A 235 19.28 -14.08 7.60
C ILE A 235 18.39 -14.91 6.65
N ALA A 236 17.08 -14.84 6.87
CA ALA A 236 16.07 -15.29 5.92
C ALA A 236 15.34 -14.09 5.29
N GLY A 237 15.07 -14.16 3.98
CA GLY A 237 14.16 -13.24 3.30
C GLY A 237 12.72 -13.75 3.31
N ILE A 238 11.79 -12.94 2.79
CA ILE A 238 10.37 -13.30 2.72
C ILE A 238 10.12 -14.49 1.80
N ASN A 239 10.84 -14.58 0.68
CA ASN A 239 10.66 -15.66 -0.30
C ASN A 239 11.78 -16.69 -0.21
N TRP A 240 11.41 -17.96 0.00
CA TRP A 240 12.36 -19.07 0.03
C TRP A 240 12.84 -19.41 -1.39
N LYS A 241 11.92 -19.25 -2.36
CA LYS A 241 12.17 -19.44 -3.79
C LYS A 241 11.67 -18.19 -4.52
N ILE A 242 12.56 -17.50 -5.21
CA ILE A 242 12.23 -16.32 -6.02
C ILE A 242 13.29 -16.12 -7.09
N ARG A 243 12.98 -15.31 -8.10
CA ARG A 243 13.99 -14.72 -8.97
C ARG A 243 14.11 -13.23 -8.69
N LEU A 244 15.31 -12.77 -8.37
CA LEU A 244 15.64 -11.36 -8.23
C LEU A 244 16.28 -10.88 -9.54
N MET A 245 15.71 -9.82 -10.11
CA MET A 245 16.22 -9.17 -11.31
C MET A 245 16.91 -7.85 -10.90
N PRO A 246 18.25 -7.80 -10.85
CA PRO A 246 18.96 -6.59 -10.50
C PRO A 246 18.92 -5.58 -11.66
N VAL A 247 18.44 -4.37 -11.38
CA VAL A 247 18.43 -3.26 -12.33
C VAL A 247 19.11 -2.05 -11.67
N LYS A 248 20.35 -1.76 -12.07
CA LYS A 248 21.07 -0.59 -11.53
C LYS A 248 20.62 0.67 -12.25
N ALA A 249 19.94 1.56 -11.52
CA ALA A 249 19.53 2.88 -11.99
C ALA A 249 20.12 4.03 -11.16
N LEU A 250 20.79 3.70 -10.05
CA LEU A 250 21.46 4.64 -9.16
C LEU A 250 22.98 4.40 -9.19
N ASP A 251 23.77 5.48 -9.18
CA ASP A 251 25.23 5.42 -9.15
C ASP A 251 25.80 5.00 -7.78
N SER A 252 27.13 4.95 -7.68
CA SER A 252 27.85 4.61 -6.43
C SER A 252 27.53 5.51 -5.23
N SER A 253 26.99 6.72 -5.45
CA SER A 253 26.55 7.62 -4.39
C SER A 253 25.07 7.42 -4.02
N GLY A 254 24.37 6.49 -4.68
CA GLY A 254 22.93 6.28 -4.53
C GLY A 254 22.09 7.35 -5.24
N VAL A 255 22.68 8.08 -6.19
CA VAL A 255 22.00 9.15 -6.94
C VAL A 255 21.69 8.65 -8.35
N GLY A 256 20.51 8.98 -8.86
CA GLY A 256 20.12 8.64 -10.23
C GLY A 256 19.24 9.71 -10.83
N VAL A 257 19.01 9.62 -12.14
CA VAL A 257 18.16 10.55 -12.88
C VAL A 257 16.87 9.86 -13.33
N SER A 258 15.80 10.63 -13.48
CA SER A 258 14.47 10.07 -13.78
C SER A 258 14.43 9.23 -15.07
N SER A 259 15.22 9.60 -16.09
CA SER A 259 15.30 8.86 -17.36
C SER A 259 15.83 7.44 -17.18
N ASP A 260 16.82 7.27 -16.30
CA ASP A 260 17.48 5.99 -16.05
C ASP A 260 16.59 5.04 -15.25
N VAL A 261 15.92 5.58 -14.22
CA VAL A 261 14.88 4.84 -13.49
C VAL A 261 13.74 4.44 -14.44
N SER A 262 13.30 5.35 -15.33
CA SER A 262 12.24 5.07 -16.31
C SER A 262 12.65 3.98 -17.30
N ALA A 263 13.88 4.02 -17.81
CA ALA A 263 14.43 2.99 -18.68
C ALA A 263 14.52 1.64 -17.95
N GLY A 264 14.94 1.64 -16.69
CA GLY A 264 14.96 0.46 -15.83
C GLY A 264 13.57 -0.16 -15.64
N ILE A 265 12.53 0.65 -15.44
CA ILE A 265 11.13 0.19 -15.30
C ILE A 265 10.65 -0.50 -16.58
N VAL A 266 10.85 0.14 -17.74
CA VAL A 266 10.45 -0.43 -19.04
C VAL A 266 11.24 -1.70 -19.33
N TRP A 267 12.56 -1.71 -19.11
CA TRP A 267 13.39 -2.89 -19.33
C TRP A 267 12.97 -4.06 -18.43
N ALA A 268 12.73 -3.82 -17.14
CA ALA A 268 12.28 -4.85 -16.21
C ALA A 268 10.93 -5.44 -16.63
N THR A 269 10.00 -4.58 -17.05
CA THR A 269 8.68 -4.98 -17.55
C THR A 269 8.81 -5.90 -18.77
N ASP A 270 9.62 -5.52 -19.76
CA ASP A 270 9.78 -6.30 -21.00
C ASP A 270 10.61 -7.58 -20.81
N ASN A 271 11.37 -7.69 -19.71
CA ASN A 271 12.20 -8.85 -19.39
C ASN A 271 11.57 -9.77 -18.33
N GLY A 272 10.26 -9.65 -18.09
CA GLY A 272 9.47 -10.61 -17.31
C GLY A 272 9.49 -10.39 -15.81
N ALA A 273 9.63 -9.15 -15.34
CA ALA A 273 9.33 -8.81 -13.95
C ALA A 273 7.82 -8.89 -13.70
N ASP A 274 7.41 -9.54 -12.60
CA ASP A 274 6.01 -9.53 -12.12
C ASP A 274 5.78 -8.36 -11.15
N ILE A 275 6.81 -8.06 -10.34
CA ILE A 275 6.83 -6.95 -9.39
C ILE A 275 8.09 -6.11 -9.63
N ILE A 276 7.95 -4.79 -9.59
CA ILE A 276 9.07 -3.83 -9.59
C ILE A 276 9.12 -3.13 -8.24
N ASN A 277 10.24 -3.26 -7.54
CA ASN A 277 10.51 -2.56 -6.28
C ASN A 277 11.32 -1.29 -6.52
N LEU A 278 10.76 -0.14 -6.14
CA LEU A 278 11.39 1.19 -6.18
C LEU A 278 11.63 1.70 -4.75
N SER A 279 12.74 1.27 -4.13
CA SER A 279 13.16 1.74 -2.80
C SER A 279 13.90 3.09 -2.85
N LEU A 280 13.46 3.97 -3.74
CA LEU A 280 14.05 5.27 -4.06
C LEU A 280 12.97 6.33 -4.15
N GLY A 281 13.35 7.61 -4.05
CA GLY A 281 12.43 8.72 -4.28
C GLY A 281 13.10 10.08 -4.18
N GLY A 282 12.44 11.10 -4.72
CA GLY A 282 12.91 12.49 -4.68
C GLY A 282 11.80 13.48 -5.01
N THR A 283 11.89 14.68 -4.44
CA THR A 283 10.95 15.78 -4.68
C THR A 283 11.04 16.34 -6.09
N ASP A 284 12.24 16.31 -6.69
CA ASP A 284 12.52 16.92 -8.01
C ASP A 284 12.07 16.04 -9.19
N LEU A 285 11.45 14.89 -8.91
CA LEU A 285 10.99 13.93 -9.91
C LEU A 285 9.55 14.20 -10.40
N GLY A 286 8.83 15.15 -9.80
CA GLY A 286 7.39 15.35 -10.03
C GLY A 286 6.95 15.84 -11.40
N ASP A 287 7.79 16.59 -12.10
CA ASP A 287 7.50 17.05 -13.47
C ASP A 287 7.93 16.03 -14.54
N SER A 288 8.42 14.85 -14.13
CA SER A 288 8.94 13.84 -15.06
C SER A 288 7.80 13.08 -15.75
N VAL A 289 7.43 13.56 -16.93
CA VAL A 289 6.48 12.89 -17.84
C VAL A 289 6.96 11.48 -18.20
N ILE A 290 8.27 11.28 -18.38
CA ILE A 290 8.84 9.98 -18.74
C ILE A 290 8.67 8.94 -17.63
N LEU A 291 8.83 9.34 -16.36
CA LEU A 291 8.63 8.44 -15.21
C LEU A 291 7.18 7.98 -15.10
N SER A 292 6.24 8.92 -15.23
CA SER A 292 4.81 8.61 -15.21
C SER A 292 4.40 7.71 -16.38
N GLN A 293 5.00 7.89 -17.56
CA GLN A 293 4.77 7.03 -18.72
C GLN A 293 5.35 5.62 -18.53
N ALA A 294 6.53 5.48 -17.94
CA ALA A 294 7.15 4.19 -17.65
C ALA A 294 6.34 3.38 -16.61
N ILE A 295 5.85 4.04 -15.55
CA ILE A 295 4.97 3.42 -14.56
C ILE A 295 3.65 2.97 -15.20
N LYS A 296 3.05 3.84 -16.02
CA LYS A 296 1.85 3.49 -16.78
C LYS A 296 2.10 2.28 -17.70
N TYR A 297 3.26 2.21 -18.36
CA TYR A 297 3.64 1.10 -19.23
C TYR A 297 3.71 -0.24 -18.48
N ALA A 298 4.31 -0.24 -17.28
CA ALA A 298 4.37 -1.42 -16.40
C ALA A 298 2.96 -1.83 -15.95
N PHE A 299 2.14 -0.86 -15.52
CA PHE A 299 0.76 -1.09 -15.10
C PHE A 299 -0.11 -1.70 -16.21
N GLU A 300 -0.05 -1.17 -17.43
CA GLU A 300 -0.80 -1.69 -18.59
C GLU A 300 -0.39 -3.12 -18.99
N ARG A 301 0.78 -3.58 -18.55
CA ARG A 301 1.27 -4.97 -18.74
C ARG A 301 1.05 -5.87 -17.54
N GLY A 302 0.34 -5.37 -16.52
CA GLY A 302 0.01 -6.13 -15.31
C GLY A 302 1.17 -6.30 -14.34
N VAL A 303 2.27 -5.56 -14.51
CA VAL A 303 3.41 -5.55 -13.57
C VAL A 303 3.10 -4.59 -12.42
N LEU A 304 3.20 -5.07 -11.18
CA LEU A 304 2.95 -4.22 -10.01
C LEU A 304 4.20 -3.41 -9.65
N VAL A 305 4.07 -2.09 -9.59
CA VAL A 305 5.11 -1.20 -9.06
C VAL A 305 4.86 -0.95 -7.57
N VAL A 306 5.88 -1.20 -6.74
CA VAL A 306 5.86 -0.93 -5.29
C VAL A 306 6.91 0.14 -5.00
N ALA A 307 6.52 1.23 -4.35
CA ALA A 307 7.41 2.38 -4.13
C ALA A 307 7.42 2.86 -2.67
N ALA A 308 8.60 3.26 -2.21
CA ALA A 308 8.81 3.81 -0.87
C ALA A 308 8.27 5.25 -0.74
N ALA A 309 7.66 5.58 0.40
CA ALA A 309 7.08 6.91 0.66
C ALA A 309 8.11 8.07 0.69
N GLY A 310 9.38 7.77 0.91
CA GLY A 310 10.42 8.76 1.16
C GLY A 310 10.63 9.05 2.65
N ASN A 311 11.76 9.68 2.98
CA ASN A 311 12.24 9.88 4.34
C ASN A 311 12.59 11.36 4.62
N ASP A 312 11.76 12.28 4.11
CA ASP A 312 12.08 13.72 4.09
C ASP A 312 12.21 14.30 5.50
N SER A 313 13.15 15.24 5.66
CA SER A 313 13.54 15.89 6.93
C SER A 313 14.11 14.98 8.03
N ALA A 314 14.29 13.67 7.80
CA ALA A 314 14.87 12.65 8.69
C ALA A 314 14.32 12.53 10.13
N LEU A 315 13.59 13.53 10.67
CA LEU A 315 13.15 13.59 12.07
C LEU A 315 11.64 13.43 12.21
N VAL A 316 10.84 13.92 11.26
CA VAL A 316 9.35 13.91 11.39
C VAL A 316 8.59 13.41 10.15
N GLY A 317 9.28 13.30 9.00
CA GLY A 317 8.65 12.96 7.72
C GLY A 317 7.81 14.12 7.17
N ALA A 318 7.47 14.05 5.88
CA ALA A 318 6.64 15.02 5.19
C ALA A 318 5.24 14.46 4.88
N ASP A 319 4.29 15.38 4.77
CA ASP A 319 2.93 15.13 4.30
C ASP A 319 2.91 15.17 2.76
N LEU A 320 2.73 14.00 2.14
CA LEU A 320 2.70 13.85 0.68
C LEU A 320 1.45 14.46 0.03
N ASP A 321 0.40 14.74 0.81
CA ASP A 321 -0.77 15.47 0.30
C ASP A 321 -0.44 16.97 0.08
N ILE A 322 0.64 17.47 0.68
CA ILE A 322 1.14 18.85 0.55
C ILE A 322 2.42 18.89 -0.31
N ASN A 323 3.38 18.01 -0.03
CA ASN A 323 4.67 17.93 -0.70
C ASN A 323 4.86 16.52 -1.27
N PRO A 324 4.32 16.23 -2.47
CA PRO A 324 4.40 14.90 -3.05
C PRO A 324 5.84 14.50 -3.40
N VAL A 325 6.13 13.22 -3.25
CA VAL A 325 7.40 12.59 -3.61
C VAL A 325 7.15 11.56 -4.70
N TYR A 326 8.10 11.41 -5.61
CA TYR A 326 7.98 10.50 -6.75
C TYR A 326 9.12 9.49 -6.73
N PRO A 327 8.91 8.24 -7.17
CA PRO A 327 7.78 7.72 -7.95
C PRO A 327 6.52 7.36 -7.16
N VAL A 328 6.51 7.42 -5.82
CA VAL A 328 5.36 6.95 -5.02
C VAL A 328 4.04 7.67 -5.36
N CYS A 329 4.09 8.96 -5.69
CA CYS A 329 2.94 9.74 -6.16
C CYS A 329 2.77 9.77 -7.70
N SER A 330 3.55 9.00 -8.48
CA SER A 330 3.47 8.95 -9.96
C SER A 330 2.37 8.02 -10.48
N ASP A 331 1.19 8.04 -9.85
CA ASP A 331 0.09 7.14 -10.20
C ASP A 331 -1.04 7.83 -10.99
N GLY A 332 -1.00 9.17 -11.10
CA GLY A 332 -2.04 9.96 -11.78
C GLY A 332 -3.45 9.78 -11.19
N GLY A 333 -3.56 9.38 -9.91
CA GLY A 333 -4.81 8.99 -9.25
C GLY A 333 -5.34 7.60 -9.65
N LYS A 334 -4.63 6.87 -10.52
CA LYS A 334 -5.04 5.57 -11.08
C LYS A 334 -4.53 4.37 -10.27
N ASN A 335 -3.92 4.57 -9.10
CA ASN A 335 -3.39 3.48 -8.26
C ASN A 335 -2.37 2.57 -8.99
N MET A 336 -1.62 3.13 -9.93
CA MET A 336 -0.61 2.40 -10.70
C MET A 336 0.61 1.99 -9.85
N VAL A 337 0.79 2.65 -8.70
CA VAL A 337 1.87 2.41 -7.75
C VAL A 337 1.25 1.97 -6.42
N LEU A 338 1.81 0.93 -5.81
CA LEU A 338 1.53 0.55 -4.43
C LEU A 338 2.49 1.30 -3.51
N GLY A 339 2.00 2.37 -2.87
CA GLY A 339 2.82 3.23 -2.04
C GLY A 339 2.97 2.74 -0.61
N VAL A 340 4.21 2.69 -0.12
CA VAL A 340 4.55 2.06 1.17
C VAL A 340 5.18 3.06 2.14
N THR A 341 4.50 3.29 3.26
CA THR A 341 5.07 4.02 4.41
C THR A 341 5.66 3.06 5.45
N ALA A 342 6.52 3.59 6.33
CA ALA A 342 7.23 2.81 7.34
C ALA A 342 6.61 2.98 8.74
N SER A 343 6.49 1.86 9.47
CA SER A 343 6.24 1.85 10.91
C SER A 343 7.48 1.44 11.72
N ASP A 344 7.45 1.73 13.01
CA ASP A 344 8.36 1.19 14.00
C ASP A 344 7.87 -0.16 14.58
N ILE A 345 8.63 -0.72 15.53
CA ILE A 345 8.30 -1.99 16.20
C ILE A 345 6.97 -1.95 16.98
N ALA A 346 6.56 -0.75 17.40
CA ALA A 346 5.34 -0.49 18.14
C ALA A 346 4.14 -0.16 17.23
N ASP A 347 4.28 -0.35 15.92
CA ASP A 347 3.28 -0.03 14.89
C ASP A 347 2.92 1.45 14.80
N LYS A 348 3.78 2.32 15.31
CA LYS A 348 3.64 3.77 15.11
C LYS A 348 4.31 4.13 13.79
N LYS A 349 3.84 5.19 13.13
CA LYS A 349 4.56 5.77 11.98
C LYS A 349 6.01 6.02 12.40
N ALA A 350 6.95 5.46 11.65
CA ALA A 350 8.36 5.75 11.88
C ALA A 350 8.58 7.27 11.75
N SER A 351 9.38 7.83 12.66
CA SER A 351 9.54 9.28 12.78
C SER A 351 9.95 9.92 11.45
N PHE A 352 10.92 9.36 10.73
CA PHE A 352 11.37 9.83 9.42
C PHE A 352 10.37 9.63 8.27
N SER A 353 9.35 8.77 8.42
CA SER A 353 8.56 8.29 7.28
C SER A 353 7.59 9.34 6.78
N ASN A 354 7.57 9.57 5.46
CA ASN A 354 6.52 10.35 4.81
C ASN A 354 5.15 9.63 4.91
N PHE A 355 4.07 10.40 4.90
CA PHE A 355 2.68 9.91 5.07
C PHE A 355 1.73 10.73 4.21
N GLY A 356 0.50 10.25 4.03
CA GLY A 356 -0.49 10.94 3.20
C GLY A 356 -1.67 10.07 2.84
N ARG A 357 -2.70 10.66 2.25
CA ARG A 357 -3.91 9.97 1.78
C ARG A 357 -3.86 9.63 0.31
N GLY A 358 -3.16 10.46 -0.48
CA GLY A 358 -3.17 10.36 -1.93
C GLY A 358 -2.30 9.22 -2.48
N CYS A 359 -1.11 9.03 -1.91
CA CYS A 359 -0.09 8.14 -2.50
C CYS A 359 0.33 6.97 -1.59
N ILE A 360 -0.23 6.85 -0.38
CA ILE A 360 0.13 5.80 0.57
C ILE A 360 -1.01 4.81 0.70
N ASP A 361 -0.69 3.54 0.45
CA ASP A 361 -1.69 2.47 0.37
C ASP A 361 -1.57 1.46 1.50
N ILE A 362 -0.36 1.25 1.99
CA ILE A 362 -0.03 0.26 3.00
C ILE A 362 1.17 0.72 3.85
N THR A 363 1.22 0.23 5.09
CA THR A 363 2.36 0.39 5.98
C THR A 363 3.11 -0.94 6.11
N ALA A 364 4.44 -0.90 6.16
CA ALA A 364 5.24 -2.05 6.58
C ALA A 364 6.34 -1.62 7.57
N PRO A 365 6.90 -2.54 8.36
CA PRO A 365 8.01 -2.23 9.24
C PRO A 365 9.20 -1.63 8.47
N GLY A 366 9.72 -0.49 8.93
CA GLY A 366 10.89 0.16 8.32
C GLY A 366 11.97 0.54 9.32
N THR A 367 11.76 0.34 10.62
CA THR A 367 12.76 0.50 11.67
C THR A 367 12.31 -0.20 12.94
N ALA A 368 13.22 -0.60 13.83
CA ALA A 368 12.82 -1.00 15.18
C ALA A 368 12.59 0.24 16.05
N PHE A 369 13.54 1.17 16.00
CA PHE A 369 13.52 2.44 16.70
C PHE A 369 14.38 3.46 15.97
N PHE A 370 14.01 4.74 15.98
CA PHE A 370 14.80 5.77 15.29
C PHE A 370 14.73 7.11 16.04
N ASN A 371 15.85 7.54 16.63
CA ASN A 371 16.07 8.94 17.01
C ASN A 371 17.07 9.63 16.09
N SER A 372 18.07 8.89 15.59
CA SER A 372 19.10 9.43 14.69
C SER A 372 19.62 8.38 13.71
N ARG A 373 20.31 8.81 12.65
CA ARG A 373 21.01 7.91 11.71
C ARG A 373 22.16 7.12 12.37
N GLU A 374 22.60 7.53 13.55
CA GLU A 374 23.65 6.84 14.31
C GLU A 374 23.08 5.70 15.17
N ASP A 375 21.75 5.67 15.38
CA ASP A 375 21.10 4.59 16.12
C ASP A 375 21.07 3.32 15.28
N GLN A 376 21.78 2.29 15.74
CA GLN A 376 21.89 0.99 15.05
C GLN A 376 20.67 0.09 15.34
N LYS A 377 19.43 0.59 15.20
CA LYS A 377 18.21 -0.16 15.57
C LYS A 377 17.18 -0.20 14.44
N GLY A 378 17.53 -0.89 13.36
CA GLY A 378 16.75 -0.97 12.13
C GLY A 378 16.19 -2.36 11.79
N VAL A 379 16.05 -2.59 10.50
CA VAL A 379 15.76 -3.86 9.85
C VAL A 379 17.09 -4.50 9.48
N LEU A 380 17.35 -5.71 9.99
CA LEU A 380 18.55 -6.48 9.65
C LEU A 380 18.45 -7.03 8.23
N SER A 381 19.47 -6.80 7.40
CA SER A 381 19.55 -7.36 6.05
C SER A 381 21.00 -7.60 5.60
N THR A 382 21.16 -8.23 4.42
CA THR A 382 22.42 -8.37 3.68
C THR A 382 23.01 -7.00 3.30
N TYR A 383 24.33 -6.89 3.19
CA TYR A 383 24.99 -5.63 2.85
C TYR A 383 26.27 -5.88 2.06
N TYR A 384 26.56 -4.94 1.15
CA TYR A 384 27.84 -4.84 0.47
C TYR A 384 28.50 -3.51 0.86
N ASP A 385 29.72 -3.55 1.40
CA ASP A 385 30.47 -2.34 1.73
C ASP A 385 31.48 -2.02 0.61
N PRO A 386 31.21 -1.03 -0.26
CA PRO A 386 32.14 -0.68 -1.34
C PRO A 386 33.48 -0.13 -0.81
N LYS A 387 33.55 0.31 0.44
CA LYS A 387 34.81 0.73 1.08
C LYS A 387 35.65 -0.45 1.56
N GLN A 388 35.06 -1.64 1.64
CA GLN A 388 35.70 -2.88 2.08
C GLN A 388 35.39 -4.03 1.11
N PRO A 389 35.72 -3.91 -0.18
CA PRO A 389 35.28 -4.84 -1.23
C PRO A 389 35.84 -6.27 -1.09
N THR A 390 36.81 -6.48 -0.20
CA THR A 390 37.37 -7.81 0.12
C THR A 390 36.67 -8.49 1.30
N LYS A 391 35.81 -7.77 2.03
CA LYS A 391 34.97 -8.33 3.08
C LYS A 391 33.62 -8.72 2.48
N ASN A 392 33.43 -10.02 2.31
CA ASN A 392 32.19 -10.60 1.81
C ASN A 392 31.24 -10.93 2.97
N ASN A 393 29.96 -11.15 2.66
CA ASN A 393 28.94 -11.64 3.57
C ASN A 393 28.71 -10.71 4.79
N LEU A 394 28.55 -9.42 4.52
CA LEU A 394 28.27 -8.42 5.55
C LEU A 394 26.76 -8.29 5.74
N TYR A 395 26.36 -7.92 6.96
CA TYR A 395 24.98 -7.62 7.32
C TYR A 395 24.91 -6.26 7.99
N VAL A 396 23.77 -5.59 7.88
CA VAL A 396 23.57 -4.25 8.45
C VAL A 396 22.15 -4.09 8.98
N LEU A 397 22.03 -3.28 10.05
CA LEU A 397 20.75 -2.76 10.52
C LEU A 397 20.48 -1.44 9.79
N ALA A 398 19.43 -1.38 8.97
CA ALA A 398 19.06 -0.21 8.19
C ALA A 398 17.65 0.27 8.53
N SER A 399 17.43 1.59 8.47
CA SER A 399 16.13 2.19 8.74
C SER A 399 15.68 3.04 7.56
N GLY A 400 14.44 2.87 7.13
CA GLY A 400 13.88 3.65 6.03
C GLY A 400 12.59 3.06 5.46
N THR A 401 11.84 3.89 4.74
CA THR A 401 10.75 3.42 3.85
C THR A 401 11.29 2.49 2.76
N SER A 402 12.57 2.63 2.40
CA SER A 402 13.32 1.71 1.54
C SER A 402 13.42 0.28 2.09
N MET A 403 13.26 0.05 3.39
CA MET A 403 13.17 -1.29 4.00
C MET A 403 11.72 -1.80 4.06
N ALA A 404 10.74 -0.89 4.17
CA ALA A 404 9.32 -1.24 4.19
C ALA A 404 8.81 -1.69 2.81
N ALA A 405 9.18 -0.97 1.74
CA ALA A 405 8.79 -1.30 0.36
C ALA A 405 9.15 -2.75 -0.07
N PRO A 406 10.39 -3.26 0.14
CA PRO A 406 10.73 -4.64 -0.21
C PRO A 406 10.00 -5.68 0.63
N MET A 407 9.54 -5.34 1.85
CA MET A 407 8.69 -6.26 2.60
C MET A 407 7.36 -6.48 1.89
N VAL A 408 6.75 -5.40 1.40
CA VAL A 408 5.52 -5.46 0.61
C VAL A 408 5.75 -6.19 -0.71
N SER A 409 6.82 -5.85 -1.44
CA SER A 409 7.21 -6.54 -2.68
C SER A 409 7.39 -8.04 -2.46
N GLY A 410 8.03 -8.44 -1.35
CA GLY A 410 8.23 -9.83 -0.98
C GLY A 410 6.94 -10.58 -0.68
N VAL A 411 6.01 -9.98 0.08
CA VAL A 411 4.70 -10.59 0.37
C VAL A 411 3.83 -10.67 -0.87
N VAL A 412 3.85 -9.65 -1.74
CA VAL A 412 3.15 -9.71 -3.02
C VAL A 412 3.71 -10.82 -3.92
N ALA A 413 5.02 -11.04 -3.90
CA ALA A 413 5.64 -12.15 -4.63
C ALA A 413 5.18 -13.53 -4.11
N LEU A 414 5.06 -13.71 -2.79
CA LEU A 414 4.44 -14.93 -2.21
C LEU A 414 2.99 -15.08 -2.67
N LEU A 415 2.23 -13.99 -2.67
CA LEU A 415 0.83 -13.99 -3.11
C LEU A 415 0.70 -14.38 -4.60
N LYS A 416 1.59 -13.86 -5.46
CA LYS A 416 1.66 -14.21 -6.89
C LYS A 416 2.09 -15.65 -7.09
N ALA A 417 2.99 -16.19 -6.26
CA ALA A 417 3.36 -17.60 -6.31
C ALA A 417 2.17 -18.50 -5.98
N ALA A 418 1.40 -18.17 -4.95
CA ALA A 418 0.19 -18.89 -4.58
C ALA A 418 -0.95 -18.74 -5.60
N ASN A 419 -0.98 -17.62 -6.34
CA ASN A 419 -2.03 -17.31 -7.31
C ASN A 419 -1.43 -16.73 -8.61
N PRO A 420 -0.86 -17.58 -9.49
CA PRO A 420 -0.13 -17.14 -10.68
C PRO A 420 -0.96 -16.31 -11.68
N ASP A 421 -2.28 -16.44 -11.66
CA ASP A 421 -3.18 -15.75 -12.59
C ASP A 421 -3.57 -14.33 -12.14
N LEU A 422 -3.21 -13.91 -10.92
CA LEU A 422 -3.54 -12.55 -10.45
C LEU A 422 -2.75 -11.50 -11.23
N THR A 423 -3.44 -10.45 -11.67
CA THR A 423 -2.87 -9.25 -12.27
C THR A 423 -2.20 -8.37 -11.22
N GLY A 424 -1.35 -7.42 -11.62
CA GLY A 424 -0.75 -6.45 -10.69
C GLY A 424 -1.80 -5.69 -9.86
N THR A 425 -2.90 -5.26 -10.48
CA THR A 425 -4.03 -4.62 -9.78
C THR A 425 -4.67 -5.58 -8.76
N ALA A 426 -4.88 -6.84 -9.13
CA ALA A 426 -5.43 -7.85 -8.24
C ALA A 426 -4.54 -8.09 -7.01
N LEU A 427 -3.23 -8.22 -7.24
CA LEU A 427 -2.22 -8.37 -6.17
C LEU A 427 -2.26 -7.18 -5.21
N ARG A 428 -2.34 -5.96 -5.76
CA ARG A 428 -2.45 -4.72 -4.98
C ARG A 428 -3.69 -4.72 -4.09
N GLU A 429 -4.87 -4.90 -4.68
CA GLU A 429 -6.14 -4.89 -3.93
C GLU A 429 -6.15 -5.97 -2.84
N ARG A 430 -5.61 -7.14 -3.18
CA ARG A 430 -5.52 -8.26 -2.25
C ARG A 430 -4.64 -7.95 -1.04
N VAL A 431 -3.45 -7.39 -1.24
CA VAL A 431 -2.52 -7.13 -0.13
C VAL A 431 -3.02 -5.99 0.78
N ILE A 432 -3.59 -4.91 0.24
CA ILE A 432 -4.11 -3.79 1.04
C ILE A 432 -5.37 -4.18 1.83
N ALA A 433 -6.17 -5.10 1.31
CA ALA A 433 -7.35 -5.61 2.00
C ALA A 433 -7.01 -6.61 3.14
N SER A 434 -5.75 -7.07 3.21
CA SER A 434 -5.31 -8.16 4.08
C SER A 434 -4.37 -7.70 5.20
N VAL A 435 -4.54 -6.46 5.65
CA VAL A 435 -3.66 -5.81 6.63
C VAL A 435 -4.11 -6.01 8.08
N ASP A 436 -3.24 -5.66 9.02
CA ASP A 436 -3.59 -5.41 10.41
C ASP A 436 -3.84 -3.91 10.62
N ASP A 437 -4.97 -3.56 11.22
CA ASP A 437 -5.31 -2.17 11.52
C ASP A 437 -4.36 -1.59 12.59
N ILE A 438 -3.74 -0.46 12.25
CA ILE A 438 -2.81 0.30 13.10
C ILE A 438 -3.16 1.80 13.12
N ASP A 439 -4.30 2.19 12.55
CA ASP A 439 -4.57 3.58 12.18
C ASP A 439 -4.71 4.50 13.40
N SER A 440 -5.18 3.95 14.53
CA SER A 440 -5.31 4.67 15.80
C SER A 440 -4.01 4.71 16.63
N LEU A 441 -2.95 4.01 16.22
CA LEU A 441 -1.73 3.85 17.04
C LEU A 441 -0.77 5.03 16.94
N SER A 442 -1.01 5.95 16.00
CA SER A 442 -0.17 7.11 15.72
C SER A 442 -0.90 8.46 15.95
N PRO A 443 -1.27 8.82 17.21
CA PRO A 443 -2.10 9.98 17.50
C PRO A 443 -1.41 11.35 17.36
N ALA A 444 -0.08 11.40 17.22
CA ALA A 444 0.68 12.65 17.16
C ALA A 444 1.87 12.64 16.19
N GLN A 445 2.07 11.52 15.47
CA GLN A 445 3.27 11.28 14.66
C GLN A 445 3.20 12.00 13.30
N CYS A 446 2.06 12.58 12.93
CA CYS A 446 1.86 13.27 11.66
C CYS A 446 1.92 14.78 11.89
N LEU A 447 3.14 15.30 12.11
CA LEU A 447 3.43 16.72 12.37
C LEU A 447 2.70 17.30 13.60
N GLY A 448 2.55 16.48 14.65
CA GLY A 448 1.83 16.85 15.87
C GLY A 448 0.36 16.45 15.87
N ASP A 449 -0.17 16.04 14.71
CA ASP A 449 -1.53 15.55 14.55
C ASP A 449 -1.60 14.01 14.47
N SER A 450 -2.82 13.50 14.54
CA SER A 450 -3.11 12.09 14.30
C SER A 450 -2.82 11.69 12.87
N CYS A 451 -2.27 10.49 12.70
CA CYS A 451 -2.06 9.87 11.40
C CYS A 451 -3.29 9.12 10.86
N THR A 452 -4.44 9.20 11.54
CA THR A 452 -5.68 8.49 11.14
C THR A 452 -6.05 8.75 9.68
N GLY A 453 -6.13 7.67 8.91
CA GLY A 453 -6.41 7.63 7.48
C GLY A 453 -5.25 8.10 6.61
N ARG A 454 -4.01 8.15 7.11
CA ARG A 454 -2.81 8.68 6.40
C ARG A 454 -1.65 7.69 6.32
N LEU A 455 -1.84 6.47 6.81
CA LEU A 455 -0.85 5.39 6.83
C LEU A 455 -1.26 4.24 5.89
N GLY A 456 -2.09 4.54 4.89
CA GLY A 456 -2.71 3.51 4.05
C GLY A 456 -3.70 2.66 4.82
N SER A 457 -3.95 1.44 4.33
CA SER A 457 -4.99 0.55 4.85
C SER A 457 -4.64 -0.09 6.19
N GLY A 458 -3.35 -0.16 6.55
CA GLY A 458 -2.84 -0.80 7.76
C GLY A 458 -1.45 -1.42 7.57
N ARG A 459 -0.98 -2.15 8.58
CA ARG A 459 0.29 -2.88 8.52
C ARG A 459 0.17 -4.16 7.69
N LEU A 460 1.13 -4.38 6.81
CA LEU A 460 1.34 -5.63 6.07
C LEU A 460 1.20 -6.88 6.96
N ASN A 461 0.40 -7.84 6.51
CA ASN A 461 0.24 -9.15 7.12
C ASN A 461 0.25 -10.24 6.03
N ALA A 462 1.33 -11.01 5.97
CA ALA A 462 1.59 -12.00 4.95
C ALA A 462 0.62 -13.20 5.02
N GLU A 463 0.27 -13.63 6.24
CA GLU A 463 -0.65 -14.74 6.47
C GLU A 463 -2.05 -14.42 5.92
N LYS A 464 -2.61 -13.28 6.32
CA LYS A 464 -3.92 -12.83 5.83
C LYS A 464 -3.94 -12.68 4.31
N ALA A 465 -2.84 -12.17 3.72
CA ALA A 465 -2.74 -12.02 2.28
C ALA A 465 -2.92 -13.37 1.54
N LEU A 466 -2.39 -14.46 2.10
CA LEU A 466 -2.44 -15.81 1.51
C LEU A 466 -3.67 -16.64 1.91
N GLN A 467 -4.36 -16.31 3.00
CA GLN A 467 -5.41 -17.16 3.59
C GLN A 467 -6.76 -17.24 2.86
N SER A 468 -7.02 -16.51 1.77
CA SER A 468 -8.34 -16.68 1.13
C SER A 468 -8.42 -17.94 0.31
N PRO A 469 -9.59 -18.59 0.35
CA PRO A 469 -9.91 -19.61 -0.63
C PRO A 469 -9.82 -19.02 -2.03
N THR A 470 -9.31 -19.82 -2.96
CA THR A 470 -9.39 -19.62 -4.40
C THR A 470 -10.86 -19.67 -4.82
N PHE A 471 -11.63 -18.65 -4.45
CA PHE A 471 -13.00 -18.54 -4.92
C PHE A 471 -12.96 -18.10 -6.38
N ILE A 472 -13.81 -18.76 -7.17
CA ILE A 472 -14.08 -18.47 -8.57
C ILE A 472 -14.11 -16.94 -8.77
N THR A 473 -13.16 -16.44 -9.55
CA THR A 473 -13.14 -15.06 -10.02
C THR A 473 -14.49 -14.77 -10.67
N TYR A 474 -15.12 -13.66 -10.29
CA TYR A 474 -16.41 -13.18 -10.83
C TYR A 474 -17.69 -13.86 -10.32
N ALA A 475 -17.68 -14.43 -9.11
CA ALA A 475 -18.90 -14.84 -8.42
C ALA A 475 -19.61 -13.66 -7.73
N PHE A 476 -20.94 -13.60 -7.80
CA PHE A 476 -21.71 -12.75 -6.90
C PHE A 476 -22.09 -13.55 -5.65
N LEU A 477 -21.85 -12.97 -4.49
CA LEU A 477 -22.23 -13.52 -3.19
C LEU A 477 -23.26 -12.62 -2.53
N LYS A 478 -24.23 -13.21 -1.83
CA LYS A 478 -25.14 -12.48 -0.95
C LYS A 478 -25.10 -13.09 0.44
N ASP A 479 -24.80 -12.24 1.41
CA ASP A 479 -24.71 -12.66 2.80
C ASP A 479 -26.09 -12.75 3.46
N SER A 480 -26.13 -13.25 4.70
CA SER A 480 -27.35 -13.36 5.49
C SER A 480 -28.02 -12.02 5.83
N ASN A 481 -27.30 -10.90 5.69
CA ASN A 481 -27.83 -9.53 5.89
C ASN A 481 -28.34 -8.92 4.57
N GLY A 482 -28.32 -9.67 3.47
CA GLY A 482 -28.77 -9.23 2.17
C GLY A 482 -27.76 -8.36 1.41
N ARG A 483 -26.53 -8.18 1.91
CA ARG A 483 -25.49 -7.42 1.22
C ARG A 483 -24.96 -8.23 0.05
N ILE A 484 -24.85 -7.58 -1.10
CA ILE A 484 -24.32 -8.18 -2.33
C ILE A 484 -22.84 -7.83 -2.46
N PHE A 485 -22.05 -8.84 -2.79
CA PHE A 485 -20.63 -8.71 -3.05
C PHE A 485 -20.33 -9.31 -4.42
N ARG A 486 -19.46 -8.66 -5.19
CA ARG A 486 -18.82 -9.27 -6.34
C ARG A 486 -17.42 -9.69 -5.92
N ILE A 487 -17.08 -10.95 -6.14
CA ILE A 487 -15.72 -11.45 -5.94
C ILE A 487 -14.93 -11.18 -7.21
N GLU A 488 -13.96 -10.29 -7.11
CA GLU A 488 -13.01 -9.99 -8.18
C GLU A 488 -11.64 -10.10 -7.59
N ASP A 489 -10.71 -10.75 -8.28
CA ASP A 489 -9.29 -10.65 -7.94
C ASP A 489 -8.95 -11.09 -6.50
N GLY A 490 -9.71 -12.05 -5.97
CA GLY A 490 -9.55 -12.55 -4.62
C GLY A 490 -10.03 -11.60 -3.52
N VAL A 491 -10.70 -10.50 -3.83
CA VAL A 491 -11.33 -9.61 -2.85
C VAL A 491 -12.85 -9.57 -3.02
N ARG A 492 -13.58 -9.34 -1.93
CA ARG A 492 -15.02 -9.07 -1.99
C ARG A 492 -15.23 -7.57 -2.16
N LYS A 493 -15.89 -7.17 -3.24
CA LYS A 493 -16.26 -5.78 -3.51
C LYS A 493 -17.75 -5.62 -3.26
N GLN A 494 -18.13 -4.75 -2.33
CA GLN A 494 -19.54 -4.52 -2.05
C GLN A 494 -20.20 -3.89 -3.28
N VAL A 495 -21.40 -4.36 -3.62
CA VAL A 495 -22.23 -3.82 -4.69
C VAL A 495 -23.50 -3.29 -4.03
N SER A 496 -23.76 -1.99 -4.15
CA SER A 496 -25.02 -1.42 -3.68
C SER A 496 -26.15 -1.80 -4.62
N ASP A 497 -27.40 -1.73 -4.16
CA ASP A 497 -28.57 -2.01 -4.99
C ASP A 497 -28.62 -1.04 -6.20
N PHE A 498 -28.29 0.23 -5.98
CA PHE A 498 -28.20 1.23 -7.05
C PHE A 498 -27.19 0.82 -8.13
N VAL A 499 -25.98 0.43 -7.73
CA VAL A 499 -24.94 -0.01 -8.69
C VAL A 499 -25.33 -1.32 -9.37
N PHE A 500 -25.96 -2.24 -8.64
CA PHE A 500 -26.43 -3.51 -9.15
C PHE A 500 -27.44 -3.32 -10.30
N GLU A 501 -28.42 -2.44 -10.08
CA GLU A 501 -29.42 -2.06 -11.08
C GLU A 501 -28.80 -1.26 -12.23
N GLN A 502 -28.01 -0.22 -11.93
CA GLN A 502 -27.42 0.66 -12.94
C GLN A 502 -26.54 -0.10 -13.93
N ARG A 503 -25.80 -1.11 -13.45
CA ARG A 503 -24.90 -1.94 -14.27
C ARG A 503 -25.60 -3.17 -14.87
N ASN A 504 -26.92 -3.33 -14.65
CA ASN A 504 -27.73 -4.43 -15.15
C ASN A 504 -27.13 -5.81 -14.80
N PHE A 505 -26.69 -5.99 -13.55
CA PHE A 505 -26.18 -7.28 -13.09
C PHE A 505 -27.32 -8.30 -12.94
N GLU A 506 -27.02 -9.56 -13.27
CA GLU A 506 -28.02 -10.64 -13.28
C GLU A 506 -28.22 -11.23 -11.87
N PRO A 507 -29.44 -11.17 -11.29
CA PRO A 507 -29.71 -11.70 -9.95
C PRO A 507 -29.53 -13.23 -9.82
N ASP A 508 -29.73 -13.97 -10.92
CA ASP A 508 -29.75 -15.43 -10.92
C ASP A 508 -28.36 -16.07 -10.77
N LYS A 509 -27.30 -15.26 -10.75
CA LYS A 509 -25.90 -15.68 -10.56
C LYS A 509 -25.38 -15.40 -9.15
N ILE A 510 -26.25 -15.05 -8.21
CA ILE A 510 -25.90 -14.76 -6.83
C ILE A 510 -25.93 -16.04 -5.99
N SER A 511 -24.79 -16.43 -5.44
CA SER A 511 -24.69 -17.51 -4.46
C SER A 511 -24.93 -16.99 -3.05
N MET A 512 -25.86 -17.63 -2.32
CA MET A 512 -26.07 -17.33 -0.90
C MET A 512 -24.97 -17.99 -0.06
N VAL A 513 -24.39 -17.23 0.86
CA VAL A 513 -23.28 -17.68 1.73
C VAL A 513 -23.46 -17.13 3.13
N SER A 514 -22.87 -17.80 4.12
CA SER A 514 -22.89 -17.31 5.49
C SER A 514 -22.03 -16.06 5.64
N GLN A 515 -22.34 -15.21 6.61
CA GLN A 515 -21.53 -14.04 6.93
C GLN A 515 -20.06 -14.42 7.21
N LYS A 516 -19.85 -15.55 7.91
CA LYS A 516 -18.51 -16.05 8.24
C LYS A 516 -17.70 -16.41 6.99
N GLU A 517 -18.32 -17.04 6.00
CA GLU A 517 -17.64 -17.39 4.73
C GLU A 517 -17.27 -16.14 3.94
N VAL A 518 -18.17 -15.15 3.88
CA VAL A 518 -17.87 -13.88 3.22
C VAL A 518 -16.74 -13.14 3.95
N GLU A 519 -16.69 -13.20 5.28
CA GLU A 519 -15.65 -12.60 6.14
C GLU A 519 -14.26 -13.23 6.04
N LEU A 520 -14.15 -14.43 5.46
CA LEU A 520 -12.86 -15.01 5.09
C LEU A 520 -12.27 -14.41 3.80
N ILE A 521 -13.06 -13.63 3.06
CA ILE A 521 -12.60 -12.92 1.86
C ILE A 521 -12.29 -11.46 2.25
N PRO A 522 -11.04 -11.00 2.08
CA PRO A 522 -10.63 -9.62 2.26
C PRO A 522 -11.55 -8.64 1.54
N GLN A 523 -11.90 -7.59 2.27
CA GLN A 523 -12.76 -6.52 1.78
C GLN A 523 -11.97 -5.64 0.80
N GLY A 524 -12.34 -5.70 -0.48
CA GLY A 524 -11.89 -4.75 -1.47
C GLY A 524 -12.77 -3.51 -1.50
N GLN A 525 -12.39 -2.56 -2.34
CA GLN A 525 -13.17 -1.37 -2.63
C GLN A 525 -14.55 -1.72 -3.21
N ALA A 526 -15.60 -0.98 -2.79
CA ALA A 526 -16.92 -1.15 -3.36
C ALA A 526 -16.94 -0.85 -4.87
N ILE A 527 -17.76 -1.58 -5.64
CA ILE A 527 -17.96 -1.29 -7.06
C ILE A 527 -18.67 0.06 -7.17
N SER A 528 -18.02 1.04 -7.77
CA SER A 528 -18.58 2.37 -7.97
C SER A 528 -19.72 2.38 -9.00
N PRO A 529 -20.54 3.45 -9.04
CA PRO A 529 -21.46 3.67 -10.15
C PRO A 529 -20.73 3.78 -11.51
N LEU A 530 -21.49 3.83 -12.60
CA LEU A 530 -20.92 4.03 -13.95
C LEU A 530 -20.27 5.41 -14.07
N ASP A 531 -19.20 5.50 -14.86
CA ASP A 531 -18.56 6.78 -15.20
C ASP A 531 -19.58 7.74 -15.84
N GLY A 532 -19.45 9.02 -15.50
CA GLY A 532 -20.41 10.06 -15.86
C GLY A 532 -21.58 10.22 -14.88
N THR A 533 -21.75 9.30 -13.91
CA THR A 533 -22.79 9.45 -12.89
C THR A 533 -22.46 10.60 -11.94
N LEU A 534 -23.45 11.47 -11.69
CA LEU A 534 -23.36 12.51 -10.66
C LEU A 534 -24.06 12.01 -9.40
N ILE A 535 -23.34 12.01 -8.28
CA ILE A 535 -23.90 11.58 -6.99
C ILE A 535 -23.65 12.61 -5.89
N LYS A 536 -24.47 12.56 -4.84
CA LYS A 536 -24.18 13.21 -3.57
C LYS A 536 -24.62 12.33 -2.40
N ALA A 537 -24.01 12.53 -1.23
CA ALA A 537 -24.45 11.87 -0.02
C ALA A 537 -25.66 12.60 0.60
N GLU A 538 -26.56 11.85 1.21
CA GLU A 538 -27.63 12.38 2.05
C GLU A 538 -27.05 13.34 3.12
N GLY A 539 -27.55 14.57 3.15
CA GLY A 539 -27.09 15.60 4.08
C GLY A 539 -25.72 16.25 3.76
N ASP A 540 -25.04 15.82 2.69
CA ASP A 540 -23.79 16.43 2.21
C ASP A 540 -24.08 17.28 0.95
N PRO A 541 -23.68 18.57 0.91
CA PRO A 541 -23.82 19.40 -0.28
C PRO A 541 -22.82 19.08 -1.39
N THR A 542 -21.78 18.30 -1.11
CA THR A 542 -20.72 17.97 -2.08
C THR A 542 -21.26 17.04 -3.17
N ILE A 543 -21.16 17.48 -4.42
CA ILE A 543 -21.48 16.66 -5.59
C ILE A 543 -20.20 16.01 -6.09
N TYR A 544 -20.29 14.75 -6.46
CA TYR A 544 -19.20 13.98 -7.04
C TYR A 544 -19.56 13.56 -8.46
N LEU A 545 -18.61 13.72 -9.39
CA LEU A 545 -18.65 13.04 -10.67
C LEU A 545 -17.92 11.70 -10.52
N ILE A 546 -18.52 10.61 -10.99
CA ILE A 546 -17.80 9.35 -11.17
C ILE A 546 -17.00 9.44 -12.47
N ASP A 547 -15.70 9.25 -12.36
CA ASP A 547 -14.78 9.20 -13.50
C ASP A 547 -13.70 8.15 -13.21
N ASP A 548 -13.47 7.21 -14.13
CA ASP A 548 -12.54 6.09 -13.95
C ASP A 548 -12.80 5.33 -12.63
N GLY A 549 -14.07 5.20 -12.26
CA GLY A 549 -14.52 4.55 -11.04
C GLY A 549 -14.23 5.28 -9.72
N VAL A 550 -13.72 6.52 -9.71
CA VAL A 550 -13.49 7.33 -8.51
C VAL A 550 -14.44 8.52 -8.40
N LEU A 551 -14.72 8.97 -7.17
CA LEU A 551 -15.48 10.17 -6.87
C LEU A 551 -14.61 11.42 -7.03
N LEU A 552 -14.82 12.21 -8.06
CA LEU A 552 -14.20 13.53 -8.21
C LEU A 552 -15.11 14.59 -7.60
N PRO A 553 -14.75 15.21 -6.45
CA PRO A 553 -15.55 16.29 -5.89
C PRO A 553 -15.63 17.47 -6.87
N ALA A 554 -16.85 17.87 -7.22
CA ALA A 554 -17.10 18.98 -8.11
C ALA A 554 -17.33 20.26 -7.30
N THR A 555 -16.46 21.26 -7.49
CA THR A 555 -16.80 22.62 -7.06
C THR A 555 -17.92 23.18 -7.93
N LEU A 556 -18.57 24.25 -7.49
CA LEU A 556 -19.66 24.86 -8.25
C LEU A 556 -19.20 25.34 -9.64
N LEU A 557 -17.97 25.88 -9.71
CA LEU A 557 -17.34 26.24 -10.98
C LEU A 557 -17.10 25.03 -11.88
N ALA A 558 -16.57 23.93 -11.34
CA ALA A 558 -16.34 22.71 -12.11
C ALA A 558 -17.67 22.11 -12.61
N PHE A 559 -18.69 22.10 -11.75
CA PHE A 559 -20.02 21.58 -12.04
C PHE A 559 -20.70 22.32 -13.21
N TRP A 560 -20.77 23.65 -13.14
CA TRP A 560 -21.41 24.43 -14.20
C TRP A 560 -20.57 24.53 -15.47
N SER A 561 -19.24 24.64 -15.37
CA SER A 561 -18.39 24.65 -16.57
C SER A 561 -18.42 23.32 -17.33
N ALA A 562 -18.71 22.22 -16.64
CA ALA A 562 -18.95 20.92 -17.26
C ALA A 562 -20.33 20.79 -17.93
N GLY A 563 -21.25 21.74 -17.67
CA GLY A 563 -22.62 21.73 -18.20
C GLY A 563 -23.56 20.82 -17.41
N PHE A 564 -23.19 20.43 -16.19
CA PHE A 564 -24.01 19.57 -15.35
C PHE A 564 -25.21 20.32 -14.77
N LYS A 565 -26.27 19.57 -14.46
CA LYS A 565 -27.49 20.11 -13.86
C LYS A 565 -27.82 19.35 -12.58
N PHE A 566 -28.40 20.06 -11.63
CA PHE A 566 -28.78 19.47 -10.34
C PHE A 566 -29.85 18.37 -10.48
N GLU A 567 -30.66 18.40 -11.56
CA GLU A 567 -31.65 17.36 -11.87
C GLU A 567 -31.01 16.00 -12.20
N ASP A 568 -29.75 16.00 -12.63
CA ASP A 568 -29.01 14.78 -12.98
C ASP A 568 -28.26 14.18 -11.77
N VAL A 569 -28.31 14.83 -10.60
CA VAL A 569 -27.59 14.41 -9.39
C VAL A 569 -28.41 13.40 -8.60
N ILE A 570 -27.85 12.22 -8.41
CA ILE A 570 -28.46 11.13 -7.65
C ILE A 570 -28.05 11.24 -6.18
N GLU A 571 -29.02 11.27 -5.27
CA GLU A 571 -28.75 11.23 -3.83
C GLU A 571 -28.67 9.77 -3.36
N LEU A 572 -27.57 9.42 -2.69
CA LEU A 572 -27.31 8.10 -2.12
C LEU A 572 -27.08 8.22 -0.61
N SER A 573 -27.17 7.09 0.11
CA SER A 573 -26.90 7.08 1.54
C SER A 573 -25.46 7.51 1.84
N ALA A 574 -25.23 8.21 2.95
CA ALA A 574 -23.88 8.64 3.34
C ALA A 574 -22.91 7.45 3.49
N LYS A 575 -23.40 6.30 3.96
CA LYS A 575 -22.62 5.06 4.09
C LYS A 575 -22.17 4.52 2.73
N GLU A 576 -23.03 4.57 1.72
CA GLU A 576 -22.72 4.12 0.38
C GLU A 576 -21.68 5.02 -0.28
N VAL A 577 -21.87 6.34 -0.25
CA VAL A 577 -20.91 7.29 -0.83
C VAL A 577 -19.54 7.18 -0.13
N ALA A 578 -19.52 6.97 1.19
CA ALA A 578 -18.28 6.76 1.94
C ALA A 578 -17.55 5.45 1.59
N SER A 579 -18.22 4.49 0.95
CA SER A 579 -17.62 3.22 0.53
C SER A 579 -16.85 3.31 -0.81
N TYR A 580 -17.09 4.37 -1.58
CA TYR A 580 -16.42 4.60 -2.87
C TYR A 580 -15.11 5.37 -2.71
N ARG A 581 -14.18 5.16 -3.65
CA ARG A 581 -12.91 5.89 -3.67
C ARG A 581 -13.14 7.37 -3.92
N LYS A 582 -12.44 8.23 -3.19
CA LYS A 582 -12.37 9.67 -3.51
C LYS A 582 -11.11 9.95 -4.32
N GLY A 583 -11.28 10.61 -5.46
CA GLY A 583 -10.22 11.14 -6.30
C GLY A 583 -9.98 12.64 -6.06
N PRO A 584 -9.13 13.27 -6.88
CA PRO A 584 -8.90 14.71 -6.83
C PRO A 584 -10.15 15.49 -7.22
N ASN A 585 -10.19 16.79 -6.91
CA ASN A 585 -11.29 17.65 -7.35
C ASN A 585 -11.42 17.64 -8.87
N LEU A 586 -12.66 17.67 -9.36
CA LEU A 586 -12.96 17.82 -10.77
C LEU A 586 -12.35 19.14 -11.29
N ILE A 587 -11.56 19.05 -12.34
CA ILE A 587 -10.96 20.22 -12.98
C ILE A 587 -12.04 20.94 -13.79
N PRO A 588 -12.25 22.26 -13.58
CA PRO A 588 -13.20 23.01 -14.39
C PRO A 588 -12.83 23.00 -15.88
N ARG A 589 -13.84 22.93 -16.75
CA ARG A 589 -13.59 23.00 -18.20
C ARG A 589 -13.13 24.39 -18.62
N ASN A 590 -12.38 24.43 -19.72
CA ASN A 590 -11.98 25.67 -20.38
C ASN A 590 -13.21 26.54 -20.65
N GLY A 591 -13.13 27.83 -20.31
CA GLY A 591 -14.24 28.77 -20.43
C GLY A 591 -15.00 29.04 -19.14
N GLY A 592 -14.72 28.32 -18.05
CA GLY A 592 -15.25 28.64 -16.73
C GLY A 592 -14.93 30.09 -16.32
N LEU A 593 -15.91 30.78 -15.74
CA LEU A 593 -15.78 32.16 -15.29
C LEU A 593 -15.94 32.22 -13.78
N LEU A 594 -14.98 32.86 -13.10
CA LEU A 594 -15.00 32.98 -11.65
C LEU A 594 -14.59 34.39 -11.21
N LYS A 595 -15.02 34.77 -10.01
CA LYS A 595 -14.48 35.93 -9.29
C LYS A 595 -14.34 35.58 -7.81
N LEU A 596 -13.36 36.18 -7.15
CA LEU A 596 -13.25 36.07 -5.70
C LEU A 596 -14.43 36.80 -5.06
N ALA A 597 -15.13 36.15 -4.12
CA ALA A 597 -16.29 36.73 -3.47
C ALA A 597 -15.97 38.12 -2.87
N GLY A 598 -16.75 39.13 -3.26
CA GLY A 598 -16.56 40.53 -2.85
C GLY A 598 -15.60 41.35 -3.73
N GLU A 599 -14.89 40.72 -4.67
CA GLU A 599 -14.00 41.40 -5.61
C GLU A 599 -14.67 41.59 -6.99
N PRO A 600 -14.39 42.70 -7.70
CA PRO A 600 -14.95 42.96 -9.03
C PRO A 600 -14.21 42.24 -10.17
N ALA A 601 -13.01 41.73 -9.90
CA ALA A 601 -12.15 41.11 -10.90
C ALA A 601 -12.67 39.74 -11.34
N VAL A 602 -12.94 39.59 -12.64
CA VAL A 602 -13.37 38.32 -13.24
C VAL A 602 -12.18 37.63 -13.87
N TYR A 603 -12.15 36.31 -13.73
CA TYR A 603 -11.14 35.43 -14.26
C TYR A 603 -11.76 34.41 -15.20
N TYR A 604 -10.99 34.00 -16.19
CA TYR A 604 -11.30 33.00 -17.21
C TYR A 604 -10.43 31.76 -16.98
N ILE A 605 -11.03 30.57 -16.93
CA ILE A 605 -10.31 29.31 -16.81
C ILE A 605 -9.83 28.82 -18.17
N HIS A 606 -8.53 28.55 -18.27
CA HIS A 606 -7.90 27.95 -19.43
C HIS A 606 -6.80 26.99 -18.98
N GLU A 607 -6.88 25.73 -19.40
CA GLU A 607 -5.93 24.66 -19.06
C GLU A 607 -5.74 24.52 -17.54
N GLY A 608 -6.85 24.62 -16.79
CA GLY A 608 -6.85 24.54 -15.32
C GLY A 608 -6.30 25.77 -14.59
N LYS A 609 -5.83 26.79 -15.32
CA LYS A 609 -5.31 28.05 -14.76
C LYS A 609 -6.32 29.17 -14.89
N LYS A 610 -6.28 30.12 -13.95
CA LYS A 610 -7.10 31.33 -14.02
C LYS A 610 -6.33 32.46 -14.70
N ARG A 611 -6.99 33.17 -15.62
CA ARG A 611 -6.45 34.37 -16.30
C ARG A 611 -7.39 35.53 -16.07
N LEU A 612 -6.85 36.67 -15.66
CA LEU A 612 -7.63 37.89 -15.50
C LEU A 612 -8.21 38.31 -16.86
N ILE A 613 -9.50 38.67 -16.91
CA ILE A 613 -10.16 39.16 -18.11
C ILE A 613 -10.65 40.59 -17.90
N SER A 614 -10.31 41.49 -18.84
CA SER A 614 -10.82 42.87 -18.79
C SER A 614 -12.30 42.93 -19.14
N TYR A 615 -12.98 43.99 -18.70
CA TYR A 615 -14.38 44.23 -19.09
C TYR A 615 -14.56 44.27 -20.61
N PHE A 616 -13.63 44.91 -21.34
CA PHE A 616 -13.68 44.95 -22.80
C PHE A 616 -13.56 43.56 -23.42
N SER A 617 -12.58 42.77 -23.01
CA SER A 617 -12.42 41.39 -23.48
C SER A 617 -13.60 40.52 -23.11
N PHE A 618 -14.19 40.71 -21.92
CA PHE A 618 -15.37 39.98 -21.47
C PHE A 618 -16.56 40.20 -22.42
N ILE A 619 -16.90 41.46 -22.72
CA ILE A 619 -17.99 41.81 -23.62
C ILE A 619 -17.68 41.41 -25.06
N ASN A 620 -16.46 41.64 -25.53
CA ASN A 620 -16.04 41.28 -26.89
C ASN A 620 -16.15 39.77 -27.15
N ARG A 621 -15.80 38.95 -26.15
CA ARG A 621 -15.95 37.49 -26.19
C ARG A 621 -17.38 37.01 -25.99
N ARG A 622 -18.35 37.92 -25.85
CA ARG A 622 -19.78 37.63 -25.63
C ARG A 622 -20.02 36.75 -24.41
N LEU A 623 -19.23 36.97 -23.37
CA LEU A 623 -19.40 36.28 -22.09
C LEU A 623 -20.53 36.93 -21.29
N ASP A 624 -21.19 36.14 -20.47
CA ASP A 624 -22.34 36.57 -19.67
C ASP A 624 -21.97 36.60 -18.19
N PHE A 625 -22.28 37.71 -17.51
CA PHE A 625 -22.07 37.85 -16.07
C PHE A 625 -22.91 36.87 -15.26
N ALA A 626 -24.03 36.38 -15.81
CA ALA A 626 -24.83 35.32 -15.18
C ALA A 626 -24.05 34.00 -15.03
N ASN A 627 -23.02 33.78 -15.84
CA ASN A 627 -22.18 32.59 -15.79
C ASN A 627 -20.93 32.75 -14.91
N VAL A 628 -20.75 33.92 -14.27
CA VAL A 628 -19.61 34.17 -13.38
C VAL A 628 -19.91 33.62 -11.99
N VAL A 629 -19.08 32.68 -11.55
CA VAL A 629 -19.22 32.03 -10.24
C VAL A 629 -18.50 32.84 -9.17
N ASP A 630 -19.23 33.24 -8.13
CA ASP A 630 -18.69 33.77 -6.88
C ASP A 630 -18.04 32.63 -6.10
N VAL A 631 -16.71 32.64 -5.97
CA VAL A 631 -15.96 31.59 -5.25
C VAL A 631 -15.32 32.11 -3.97
N ALA A 632 -15.24 31.25 -2.96
CA ALA A 632 -14.52 31.54 -1.72
C ALA A 632 -13.00 31.62 -1.97
N LYS A 633 -12.27 32.24 -1.03
CA LYS A 633 -10.83 32.47 -1.16
C LYS A 633 -10.03 31.18 -1.32
N ASP A 634 -10.41 30.11 -0.61
CA ASP A 634 -9.74 28.82 -0.70
C ASP A 634 -9.91 28.18 -2.09
N GLU A 635 -11.12 28.19 -2.67
CA GLU A 635 -11.35 27.71 -4.04
C GLU A 635 -10.62 28.59 -5.06
N PHE A 636 -10.68 29.91 -4.89
CA PHE A 636 -9.99 30.85 -5.77
C PHE A 636 -8.48 30.60 -5.84
N LEU A 637 -7.84 30.28 -4.71
CA LEU A 637 -6.41 30.02 -4.63
C LEU A 637 -5.98 28.66 -5.20
N ARG A 638 -6.92 27.71 -5.39
CA ARG A 638 -6.62 26.39 -6.01
C ARG A 638 -6.19 26.50 -7.45
N TYR A 639 -6.73 27.48 -8.18
CA TYR A 639 -6.36 27.71 -9.57
C TYR A 639 -5.17 28.64 -9.64
N GLN A 640 -4.02 28.13 -10.09
CA GLN A 640 -2.85 28.96 -10.30
C GLN A 640 -3.16 30.06 -11.32
N GLU A 641 -2.63 31.25 -11.09
CA GLU A 641 -2.61 32.27 -12.14
C GLU A 641 -1.68 31.79 -13.25
N ASP A 642 -2.06 32.05 -14.50
CA ASP A 642 -1.12 31.86 -15.58
C ASP A 642 0.06 32.84 -15.42
N ASN A 643 1.27 32.32 -15.20
CA ASN A 643 2.48 33.11 -14.96
C ASN A 643 2.87 34.00 -16.15
N ASN A 644 2.25 33.83 -17.33
CA ASN A 644 2.13 34.94 -18.26
C ASN A 644 1.12 35.93 -17.66
N THR A 645 1.60 36.98 -16.98
CA THR A 645 0.86 38.10 -16.36
C THR A 645 -0.01 38.93 -17.31
N LYS A 646 -0.54 38.29 -18.34
CA LYS A 646 -1.18 38.88 -19.51
C LYS A 646 -2.67 38.59 -19.45
N LEU A 647 -3.45 39.63 -19.70
CA LEU A 647 -4.91 39.54 -19.74
C LEU A 647 -5.35 38.54 -20.81
N GLN A 648 -6.46 37.84 -20.54
CA GLN A 648 -7.14 37.07 -21.56
C GLN A 648 -7.57 38.02 -22.70
N PRO A 649 -7.08 37.82 -23.94
CA PRO A 649 -7.33 38.75 -25.04
C PRO A 649 -8.79 38.68 -25.53
N PRO A 650 -9.22 39.69 -26.30
CA PRO A 650 -10.45 39.65 -27.08
C PRO A 650 -10.48 38.47 -28.07
N LEU A 651 -11.58 38.29 -28.79
CA LEU A 651 -11.65 37.30 -29.87
C LEU A 651 -10.66 37.63 -30.98
N ASP A 652 -10.09 36.59 -31.59
CA ASP A 652 -9.30 36.72 -32.80
C ASP A 652 -10.08 37.46 -33.90
N GLY A 653 -9.39 38.33 -34.64
CA GLY A 653 -9.97 39.27 -35.60
C GLY A 653 -10.40 40.62 -35.00
N THR A 654 -10.37 40.78 -33.67
CA THR A 654 -10.71 42.07 -33.04
C THR A 654 -9.62 43.11 -33.32
N LEU A 655 -10.03 44.27 -33.85
CA LEU A 655 -9.17 45.43 -34.03
C LEU A 655 -9.21 46.32 -32.79
N ILE A 656 -8.05 46.65 -32.25
CA ILE A 656 -7.90 47.49 -31.05
C ILE A 656 -6.84 48.57 -31.27
N LYS A 657 -7.04 49.75 -30.67
CA LYS A 657 -5.99 50.77 -30.50
C LYS A 657 -6.02 51.32 -29.07
N SER A 658 -4.90 51.89 -28.66
CA SER A 658 -4.83 52.63 -27.40
C SER A 658 -5.51 54.00 -27.53
N ASN A 659 -6.04 54.51 -26.43
CA ASN A 659 -6.46 55.90 -26.30
C ASN A 659 -5.28 56.91 -26.29
N ALA A 660 -4.05 56.43 -26.07
CA ALA A 660 -2.84 57.24 -25.99
C ALA A 660 -1.86 57.03 -27.16
N GLY A 661 -2.20 56.16 -28.13
CA GLY A 661 -1.31 55.82 -29.24
C GLY A 661 -2.04 55.58 -30.56
N ASP A 662 -1.30 55.69 -31.67
CA ASP A 662 -1.87 55.61 -33.02
C ASP A 662 -1.79 54.21 -33.65
N GLY A 663 -1.03 53.29 -33.05
CA GLY A 663 -0.91 51.92 -33.53
C GLY A 663 -2.23 51.15 -33.44
N VAL A 664 -2.64 50.55 -34.57
CA VAL A 664 -3.78 49.63 -34.64
C VAL A 664 -3.26 48.20 -34.56
N PHE A 665 -3.84 47.40 -33.69
CA PHE A 665 -3.51 45.99 -33.51
C PHE A 665 -4.69 45.12 -33.90
N VAL A 666 -4.41 43.95 -34.47
CA VAL A 666 -5.38 42.86 -34.59
C VAL A 666 -5.04 41.76 -33.60
N ILE A 667 -6.05 41.14 -32.99
CA ILE A 667 -5.86 39.92 -32.22
C ILE A 667 -5.79 38.74 -33.18
N GLU A 668 -4.71 37.98 -33.18
CA GLU A 668 -4.59 36.72 -33.95
C GLU A 668 -3.83 35.68 -33.15
N SER A 669 -4.41 34.47 -33.07
CA SER A 669 -3.90 33.37 -32.25
C SER A 669 -3.71 33.78 -30.79
N GLY A 670 -4.65 34.57 -30.26
CA GLY A 670 -4.60 35.10 -28.89
C GLY A 670 -3.50 36.15 -28.63
N LYS A 671 -2.90 36.74 -29.66
CA LYS A 671 -1.85 37.77 -29.51
C LYS A 671 -2.25 39.07 -30.18
N LYS A 672 -1.94 40.21 -29.56
CA LYS A 672 -2.00 41.52 -30.23
C LYS A 672 -0.86 41.62 -31.24
N ARG A 673 -1.18 41.91 -32.49
CA ARG A 673 -0.20 42.10 -33.57
C ARG A 673 -0.39 43.46 -34.18
N LEU A 674 0.68 44.25 -34.19
CA LEU A 674 0.66 45.57 -34.82
C LEU A 674 0.39 45.41 -36.32
N LEU A 675 -0.50 46.22 -36.86
CA LEU A 675 -0.79 46.28 -38.29
C LEU A 675 -0.04 47.45 -38.93
N SER A 676 0.71 47.16 -40.00
CA SER A 676 1.18 48.20 -40.91
C SER A 676 -0.03 48.87 -41.62
N ALA A 677 0.16 50.10 -42.10
CA ALA A 677 -0.88 50.79 -42.89
C ALA A 677 -1.25 50.00 -44.16
N SER A 678 -0.26 49.34 -44.78
CA SER A 678 -0.45 48.48 -45.94
C SER A 678 -1.28 47.24 -45.59
N ALA A 679 -0.95 46.55 -44.49
CA ALA A 679 -1.69 45.38 -44.02
C ALA A 679 -3.14 45.73 -43.66
N PHE A 680 -3.37 46.88 -43.01
CA PHE A 680 -4.70 47.37 -42.68
C PHE A 680 -5.56 47.58 -43.94
N ALA A 681 -4.99 48.22 -44.97
CA ALA A 681 -5.67 48.47 -46.24
C ALA A 681 -5.90 47.18 -47.06
N ILE A 682 -4.89 46.30 -47.17
CA ILE A 682 -4.97 45.03 -47.93
C ILE A 682 -6.05 44.11 -47.34
N ARG A 683 -6.18 44.09 -46.01
CA ARG A 683 -7.20 43.31 -45.30
C ARG A 683 -8.58 43.97 -45.29
N ASN A 684 -8.73 45.12 -45.97
CA ASN A 684 -9.97 45.87 -46.10
C ASN A 684 -10.61 46.22 -44.75
N TYR A 685 -9.78 46.49 -43.74
CA TYR A 685 -10.25 46.93 -42.43
C TYR A 685 -10.70 48.39 -42.47
N ASN A 686 -11.68 48.73 -41.63
CA ASN A 686 -12.19 50.08 -41.48
C ASN A 686 -11.93 50.60 -40.07
N PHE A 687 -11.55 51.87 -39.94
CA PHE A 687 -11.35 52.52 -38.65
C PHE A 687 -12.60 52.49 -37.76
N SER A 688 -13.80 52.43 -38.33
CA SER A 688 -15.05 52.25 -37.56
C SER A 688 -15.15 50.91 -36.83
N GLN A 689 -14.32 49.92 -37.20
CA GLN A 689 -14.24 48.61 -36.55
C GLN A 689 -13.19 48.56 -35.43
N VAL A 690 -12.36 49.61 -35.30
CA VAL A 690 -11.28 49.67 -34.32
C VAL A 690 -11.83 50.08 -32.96
N ASN A 691 -11.65 49.21 -31.96
CA ASN A 691 -12.05 49.49 -30.59
C ASN A 691 -10.95 50.26 -29.86
N ILE A 692 -11.31 51.32 -29.14
CA ILE A 692 -10.36 52.11 -28.36
C ILE A 692 -10.36 51.60 -26.91
N ILE A 693 -9.20 51.21 -26.41
CA ILE A 693 -9.01 50.72 -25.04
C ILE A 693 -7.91 51.51 -24.31
N PRO A 694 -7.85 51.48 -22.97
CA PRO A 694 -6.76 52.10 -22.21
C PRO A 694 -5.40 51.48 -22.57
N GLN A 695 -4.35 52.31 -22.63
CA GLN A 695 -2.97 51.82 -22.86
C GLN A 695 -2.57 50.73 -21.84
N SER A 696 -2.93 50.91 -20.57
CA SER A 696 -2.63 49.95 -19.50
C SER A 696 -3.25 48.58 -19.71
N GLU A 697 -4.40 48.50 -20.39
CA GLU A 697 -5.01 47.22 -20.77
C GLU A 697 -4.32 46.63 -21.99
N LEU A 698 -4.10 47.45 -23.03
CA LEU A 698 -3.40 47.04 -24.24
C LEU A 698 -2.04 46.41 -23.92
N ASP A 699 -1.27 47.00 -22.99
CA ASP A 699 0.06 46.54 -22.58
C ASP A 699 0.07 45.16 -21.93
N GLN A 700 -1.06 44.74 -21.34
CA GLN A 700 -1.21 43.44 -20.73
C GLN A 700 -1.59 42.34 -21.75
N TYR A 701 -1.89 42.66 -23.01
CA TYR A 701 -2.06 41.61 -24.03
C TYR A 701 -0.73 41.13 -24.60
N GLN A 702 -0.63 39.82 -24.85
CA GLN A 702 0.58 39.22 -25.42
C GLN A 702 0.89 39.79 -26.82
N ALA A 703 2.08 40.35 -27.00
CA ALA A 703 2.54 40.79 -28.31
C ALA A 703 2.88 39.59 -29.23
N GLY A 704 2.43 39.67 -30.47
CA GLY A 704 2.87 38.82 -31.58
C GLY A 704 3.76 39.59 -32.55
N ILE A 705 4.22 38.90 -33.59
CA ILE A 705 5.01 39.50 -34.67
C ILE A 705 4.11 40.46 -35.46
N GLU A 706 4.63 41.65 -35.77
CA GLU A 706 4.00 42.65 -36.63
C GLU A 706 3.59 42.05 -37.98
N ILE A 707 2.44 42.48 -38.48
CA ILE A 707 1.92 42.07 -39.78
C ILE A 707 2.24 43.18 -40.77
N GLN A 708 3.15 42.87 -41.70
CA GLN A 708 3.61 43.77 -42.76
C GLN A 708 2.60 43.89 -43.89
#